data_AF-A0A965XW26-F1
#
_entry.id   AF-A0A965XW26-F1
#
_cell.length_a   1.000
_cell.length_b   1.000
_cell.length_c   1.000
_cell.angle_alpha   90.00
_cell.angle_beta   90.00
_cell.angle_gamma   90.00
#
_symmetry.space_group_name_H-M   'P 1'
#
loop_
_entity.id
_entity.type
_entity.pdbx_description
1 polymer ?
#
loop_
_entity_poly.entity_id
_entity_poly.type
_entity_poly.pdbx_seq_one_letter_code
_entity_poly.pdbx_strand_id
1 'polypeptide(L)'
;MIQFDIMALGIAAVLLVSLFLYLRKKELNLSSGDSRSSVWLSLVKTGLMKLAKSEENTRNWRPNIIVFSGGVRKRPYLANLAMDLVGKLGIFTNFELVTQPNHSIHEDKEDGKQKGADALIENLPIGSTAETVFEQLDNSKGIITRKHKCNNIYEGIGLISSVYGFSGFEPNTVLMGWPKRPLESQPFTSLMKSLVNQDYSMAFLKYNSANGFKEFKSIDVWWQGEGNSLPLALHLVRFLTSSSRWRNAKVRVLALCANPRLKERYNNVITSMLADFRINGQVKVVGNSENKPLHELMQTECGQSNLVITDMPGLASNTKEVIEMTDTIANTLGNTLFVHADSTFSRITSLTEVQESGQGAELPFELPDFAKLKELDMPEKEPLRSHVVALVDDLAVASDKFVNTCLENIRAQREQFPDKLLGTIPGKGDKVGFTSSLCEITHDYKSESLGLQIEELHGGVKTYLKETELALKKLPASVLMEFEREHYKRLKPFSLVQRIHKGLKLIRFSALQKSVKVRVKLQPAAYFYIYYNRIRELETFYKNFHQESLEHLNVERELENLLVTKGKSDMVAKAIEKAKRTNNGFVARYENQIPENLKKDIVAYLASIQSPQSNILSRRLGSVSRKSSAILLEFDEFPAVWKADMENQLNRIWMDLVYMNLKERVKVSLSRMTANIKSKT
;
A
#
# COMPACT_ATOMS: atom_id res chain seq x y z
N MET A 1 -51.81 -21.95 -16.61
CA MET A 1 -51.14 -23.01 -15.81
C MET A 1 -50.24 -22.42 -14.72
N ILE A 2 -50.72 -21.42 -13.96
CA ILE A 2 -50.05 -20.94 -12.74
C ILE A 2 -51.13 -20.97 -11.65
N GLN A 3 -51.32 -22.16 -11.10
CA GLN A 3 -51.91 -22.40 -9.78
C GLN A 3 -51.23 -23.68 -9.28
N PHE A 4 -49.90 -23.61 -9.13
CA PHE A 4 -49.18 -24.64 -8.41
C PHE A 4 -49.35 -24.35 -6.93
N ASP A 5 -49.99 -25.28 -6.24
CA ASP A 5 -50.14 -25.31 -4.80
C ASP A 5 -48.77 -25.08 -4.15
N ILE A 6 -48.58 -23.90 -3.57
CA ILE A 6 -47.32 -23.46 -2.96
C ILE A 6 -46.90 -24.45 -1.87
N MET A 7 -47.88 -25.12 -1.24
CA MET A 7 -47.65 -26.13 -0.23
C MET A 7 -47.04 -27.40 -0.84
N ALA A 8 -47.59 -27.86 -1.97
CA ALA A 8 -47.04 -28.99 -2.72
C ALA A 8 -45.64 -28.69 -3.29
N LEU A 9 -45.40 -27.46 -3.76
CA LEU A 9 -44.08 -27.02 -4.21
C LEU A 9 -43.07 -27.01 -3.06
N GLY A 10 -43.47 -26.52 -1.89
CA GLY A 10 -42.64 -26.50 -0.68
C GLY A 10 -42.26 -27.91 -0.24
N ILE A 11 -43.24 -28.82 -0.21
CA ILE A 11 -43.03 -30.24 0.14
C ILE A 11 -42.11 -30.91 -0.88
N ALA A 12 -42.32 -30.69 -2.17
CA ALA A 12 -41.49 -31.23 -3.24
C ALA A 12 -40.05 -30.70 -3.16
N ALA A 13 -39.85 -29.41 -2.85
CA ALA A 13 -38.53 -28.83 -2.65
C ALA A 13 -37.82 -29.43 -1.43
N VAL A 14 -38.51 -29.60 -0.31
CA VAL A 14 -37.96 -30.24 0.90
C VAL A 14 -37.59 -31.71 0.63
N LEU A 15 -38.43 -32.45 -0.09
CA LEU A 15 -38.15 -33.83 -0.49
C LEU A 15 -36.95 -33.92 -1.42
N LEU A 16 -36.85 -33.04 -2.42
CA LEU A 16 -35.71 -32.98 -3.34
C LEU A 16 -34.41 -32.60 -2.61
N VAL A 17 -34.44 -31.63 -1.70
CA VAL A 17 -33.28 -31.26 -0.88
C VAL A 17 -32.88 -32.41 0.04
N SER A 18 -33.84 -33.08 0.67
CA SER A 18 -33.59 -34.24 1.54
C SER A 18 -33.02 -35.42 0.76
N LEU A 19 -33.56 -35.69 -0.44
CA LEU A 19 -33.06 -36.71 -1.35
C LEU A 19 -31.66 -36.38 -1.85
N PHE A 20 -31.40 -35.12 -2.22
CA PHE A 20 -30.08 -34.65 -2.62
C PHE A 20 -29.06 -34.81 -1.48
N LEU A 21 -29.42 -34.44 -0.25
CA LEU A 21 -28.56 -34.62 0.93
C LEU A 21 -28.33 -36.11 1.23
N TYR A 22 -29.35 -36.95 1.06
CA TYR A 22 -29.26 -38.41 1.23
C TYR A 22 -28.35 -39.06 0.19
N LEU A 23 -28.54 -38.75 -1.10
CA LEU A 23 -27.72 -39.27 -2.19
C LEU A 23 -26.27 -38.79 -2.07
N ARG A 24 -26.06 -37.51 -1.73
CA ARG A 24 -24.73 -36.97 -1.47
C ARG A 24 -24.04 -37.68 -0.29
N LYS A 25 -24.79 -38.01 0.77
CA LYS A 25 -24.28 -38.83 1.89
C LYS A 25 -23.90 -40.25 1.42
N LYS A 26 -24.69 -40.85 0.52
CA LYS A 26 -24.47 -42.22 0.02
C LYS A 26 -23.31 -42.33 -0.98
N GLU A 27 -23.14 -41.35 -1.86
CA GLU A 27 -22.01 -41.27 -2.80
C GLU A 27 -20.67 -41.11 -2.06
N LEU A 28 -20.66 -40.34 -0.96
CA LEU A 28 -19.51 -40.18 -0.07
C LEU A 28 -19.17 -41.44 0.75
N ASN A 29 -20.11 -42.39 0.90
CA ASN A 29 -19.87 -43.66 1.59
C ASN A 29 -19.09 -44.67 0.73
N LEU A 30 -19.03 -44.48 -0.60
CA LEU A 30 -18.36 -45.40 -1.52
C LEU A 30 -16.86 -45.10 -1.69
N SER A 31 -16.37 -43.94 -1.25
CA SER A 31 -14.94 -43.59 -1.22
C SER A 31 -14.42 -43.56 0.22
N SER A 32 -13.80 -44.67 0.65
CA SER A 32 -12.95 -44.81 1.85
C SER A 32 -13.55 -44.40 3.22
N GLY A 33 -14.02 -45.40 3.97
CA GLY A 33 -13.52 -45.70 5.32
C GLY A 33 -14.06 -44.95 6.55
N ASP A 34 -14.53 -43.70 6.47
CA ASP A 34 -15.07 -43.01 7.65
C ASP A 34 -16.05 -41.87 7.28
N SER A 35 -17.35 -42.09 7.55
CA SER A 35 -18.46 -41.33 6.94
C SER A 35 -18.56 -39.85 7.35
N ARG A 36 -17.97 -39.45 8.49
CA ARG A 36 -17.97 -38.05 8.95
C ARG A 36 -16.73 -37.30 8.47
N SER A 37 -15.56 -37.94 8.46
CA SER A 37 -14.31 -37.32 8.02
C SER A 37 -14.32 -37.01 6.52
N SER A 38 -14.95 -37.86 5.69
CA SER A 38 -15.13 -37.61 4.26
C SER A 38 -15.97 -36.35 3.95
N VAL A 39 -16.98 -36.05 4.79
CA VAL A 39 -17.77 -34.81 4.66
C VAL A 39 -16.91 -33.58 4.96
N TRP A 40 -16.18 -33.61 6.08
CA TRP A 40 -15.26 -32.52 6.44
C TRP A 40 -14.17 -32.31 5.41
N LEU A 41 -13.58 -33.40 4.88
CA LEU A 41 -12.55 -33.32 3.83
C LEU A 41 -13.09 -32.68 2.56
N SER A 42 -14.32 -33.03 2.15
CA SER A 42 -14.98 -32.42 0.99
C SER A 42 -15.25 -30.92 1.22
N LEU A 43 -15.69 -30.54 2.42
CA LEU A 43 -15.91 -29.14 2.80
C LEU A 43 -14.61 -28.35 2.83
N VAL A 44 -13.56 -28.88 3.45
CA VAL A 44 -12.22 -28.26 3.50
C VAL A 44 -11.65 -28.10 2.10
N LYS A 45 -11.67 -29.16 1.26
CA LYS A 45 -11.22 -29.09 -0.14
C LYS A 45 -11.97 -28.02 -0.93
N THR A 46 -13.29 -27.95 -0.77
CA THR A 46 -14.12 -26.94 -1.44
C THR A 46 -13.80 -25.52 -0.94
N GLY A 47 -13.60 -25.37 0.37
CA GLY A 47 -13.20 -24.11 1.01
C GLY A 47 -11.85 -23.62 0.49
N LEU A 48 -10.82 -24.46 0.53
CA LEU A 48 -9.48 -24.15 0.03
C LEU A 48 -9.52 -23.77 -1.47
N MET A 49 -10.26 -24.51 -2.31
CA MET A 49 -10.41 -24.15 -3.72
C MET A 49 -11.12 -22.80 -3.97
N LYS A 50 -11.99 -22.36 -3.05
CA LYS A 50 -12.63 -21.04 -3.14
C LYS A 50 -11.67 -19.95 -2.70
N LEU A 51 -10.95 -20.16 -1.60
CA LEU A 51 -9.94 -19.22 -1.10
C LEU A 51 -8.79 -19.04 -2.10
N ALA A 52 -8.33 -20.12 -2.74
CA ALA A 52 -7.28 -20.06 -3.78
C ALA A 52 -7.69 -19.26 -5.04
N LYS A 53 -8.98 -18.94 -5.20
CA LYS A 53 -9.51 -18.17 -6.33
C LYS A 53 -9.89 -16.73 -5.96
N SER A 54 -9.95 -16.40 -4.68
CA SER A 54 -10.24 -15.02 -4.25
C SER A 54 -8.97 -14.19 -4.31
N GLU A 55 -9.06 -13.00 -4.92
CA GLU A 55 -8.01 -11.98 -4.81
C GLU A 55 -8.16 -11.30 -3.45
N GLU A 56 -7.12 -11.35 -2.62
CA GLU A 56 -7.08 -10.63 -1.35
C GLU A 56 -6.87 -9.14 -1.61
N ASN A 57 -7.83 -8.32 -1.19
CA ASN A 57 -7.67 -6.87 -1.13
C ASN A 57 -7.14 -6.51 0.26
N THR A 58 -6.18 -5.59 0.35
CA THR A 58 -5.56 -5.13 1.61
C THR A 58 -6.60 -4.67 2.64
N ARG A 59 -7.70 -4.05 2.21
CA ARG A 59 -8.81 -3.66 3.10
C ARG A 59 -9.50 -4.84 3.81
N ASN A 60 -9.40 -6.04 3.23
CA ASN A 60 -9.96 -7.28 3.77
C ASN A 60 -8.87 -8.22 4.32
N TRP A 61 -7.65 -7.74 4.51
CA TRP A 61 -6.54 -8.53 5.04
C TRP A 61 -6.90 -9.16 6.39
N ARG A 62 -6.49 -10.42 6.58
CA ARG A 62 -6.69 -11.18 7.81
C ARG A 62 -5.39 -11.87 8.21
N PRO A 63 -5.02 -11.86 9.49
CA PRO A 63 -3.82 -12.52 9.95
C PRO A 63 -3.97 -14.04 9.86
N ASN A 64 -3.04 -14.66 9.14
CA ASN A 64 -2.77 -16.10 9.18
C ASN A 64 -1.35 -16.29 9.74
N ILE A 65 -1.27 -16.54 11.06
CA ILE A 65 -0.03 -16.40 11.82
C ILE A 65 0.64 -17.76 12.05
N ILE A 66 1.91 -17.89 11.68
CA ILE A 66 2.79 -18.96 12.18
C ILE A 66 3.38 -18.48 13.51
N VAL A 67 3.16 -19.23 14.59
CA VAL A 67 3.65 -18.86 15.92
C VAL A 67 4.78 -19.80 16.32
N PHE A 68 5.95 -19.25 16.64
CA PHE A 68 7.05 -20.03 17.23
C PHE A 68 7.15 -19.72 18.73
N SER A 69 6.29 -20.37 19.53
CA SER A 69 6.24 -20.14 20.98
C SER A 69 7.39 -20.81 21.74
N GLY A 70 8.02 -21.84 21.18
CA GLY A 70 8.98 -22.67 21.94
C GLY A 70 8.33 -23.50 23.05
N GLY A 71 7.02 -23.75 22.92
CA GLY A 71 6.20 -24.52 23.85
C GLY A 71 5.12 -23.65 24.49
N VAL A 72 3.86 -24.02 24.27
CA VAL A 72 2.68 -23.27 24.71
C VAL A 72 2.64 -23.12 26.24
N ARG A 73 3.08 -24.16 26.98
CA ARG A 73 3.17 -24.12 28.45
C ARG A 73 4.36 -23.31 28.97
N LYS A 74 5.47 -23.26 28.23
CA LYS A 74 6.69 -22.54 28.62
C LYS A 74 6.55 -21.04 28.36
N ARG A 75 5.88 -20.65 27.26
CA ARG A 75 5.65 -19.25 26.87
C ARG A 75 4.18 -19.01 26.52
N PRO A 76 3.25 -19.16 27.48
CA PRO A 76 1.82 -19.03 27.24
C PRO A 76 1.43 -17.65 26.69
N TYR A 77 2.18 -16.62 27.06
CA TYR A 77 1.98 -15.25 26.61
C TYR A 77 2.09 -15.05 25.09
N LEU A 78 2.92 -15.84 24.38
CA LEU A 78 3.04 -15.77 22.91
C LEU A 78 1.82 -16.37 22.22
N ALA A 79 1.40 -17.56 22.66
CA ALA A 79 0.20 -18.21 22.13
C ALA A 79 -1.07 -17.40 22.44
N ASN A 80 -1.13 -16.84 23.64
CA ASN A 80 -2.17 -15.91 24.05
C ASN A 80 -2.22 -14.65 23.16
N LEU A 81 -1.08 -14.02 22.92
CA LEU A 81 -1.02 -12.85 22.05
C LEU A 81 -1.44 -13.21 20.61
N ALA A 82 -1.01 -14.36 20.09
CA ALA A 82 -1.42 -14.83 18.78
C ALA A 82 -2.95 -14.97 18.69
N MET A 83 -3.57 -15.55 19.72
CA MET A 83 -5.02 -15.70 19.81
C MET A 83 -5.75 -14.35 19.81
N ASP A 84 -5.20 -13.35 20.50
CA ASP A 84 -5.77 -11.99 20.47
C ASP A 84 -5.57 -11.33 19.09
N LEU A 85 -4.40 -11.51 18.47
CA LEU A 85 -4.05 -10.91 17.17
C LEU A 85 -4.88 -11.48 16.01
N VAL A 86 -5.31 -12.74 16.07
CA VAL A 86 -6.17 -13.31 15.02
C VAL A 86 -7.66 -12.96 15.19
N GLY A 87 -8.04 -12.53 16.39
CA GLY A 87 -9.43 -12.23 16.73
C GLY A 87 -10.38 -13.40 16.42
N LYS A 88 -11.56 -13.09 15.88
CA LYS A 88 -12.59 -14.10 15.56
C LYS A 88 -12.41 -14.77 14.20
N LEU A 89 -11.61 -14.18 13.32
CA LEU A 89 -11.69 -14.42 11.88
C LEU A 89 -10.35 -14.81 11.25
N GLY A 90 -9.23 -14.49 11.89
CA GLY A 90 -7.92 -15.00 11.53
C GLY A 90 -7.69 -16.40 12.09
N ILE A 91 -6.57 -17.00 11.70
CA ILE A 91 -6.14 -18.32 12.16
C ILE A 91 -4.67 -18.22 12.54
N PHE A 92 -4.25 -19.01 13.53
CA PHE A 92 -2.85 -19.21 13.81
C PHE A 92 -2.55 -20.69 14.02
N THR A 93 -1.32 -21.07 13.71
CA THR A 93 -0.78 -22.39 13.98
C THR A 93 0.52 -22.24 14.76
N ASN A 94 0.61 -22.95 15.88
CA ASN A 94 1.80 -22.92 16.71
C ASN A 94 2.78 -24.02 16.28
N PHE A 95 4.06 -23.69 16.27
CA PHE A 95 5.16 -24.60 16.00
C PHE A 95 6.11 -24.63 17.18
N GLU A 96 6.46 -25.85 17.60
CA GLU A 96 7.43 -26.10 18.64
C GLU A 96 8.58 -26.91 18.04
N LEU A 97 9.76 -26.33 18.04
CA LEU A 97 10.96 -26.98 17.50
C LEU A 97 11.75 -27.58 18.65
N VAL A 98 12.08 -28.87 18.52
CA VAL A 98 12.82 -29.64 19.51
C VAL A 98 14.16 -30.04 18.90
N THR A 99 15.25 -29.59 19.53
CA THR A 99 16.61 -29.98 19.17
C THR A 99 16.93 -31.36 19.71
N GLN A 100 17.49 -32.24 18.87
CA GLN A 100 18.07 -33.48 19.38
C GLN A 100 19.44 -33.17 20.00
N PRO A 101 19.72 -33.62 21.23
CA PRO A 101 21.10 -33.64 21.69
C PRO A 101 21.88 -34.51 20.71
N ASN A 102 23.01 -34.02 20.21
CA ASN A 102 23.96 -34.88 19.52
C ASN A 102 24.25 -36.06 20.45
N HIS A 103 24.01 -37.29 20.00
CA HIS A 103 24.52 -38.48 20.65
C HIS A 103 26.05 -38.47 20.57
N SER A 104 26.72 -37.67 21.40
CA SER A 104 28.03 -38.05 21.91
C SER A 104 27.75 -39.13 22.95
N ILE A 105 28.06 -40.37 22.56
CA ILE A 105 28.14 -41.53 23.42
C ILE A 105 28.95 -41.14 24.65
N HIS A 106 28.30 -40.98 25.80
CA HIS A 106 28.81 -41.33 27.12
C HIS A 106 27.58 -41.49 28.02
N GLU A 107 27.21 -42.76 28.22
CA GLU A 107 26.34 -43.16 29.31
C GLU A 107 27.04 -42.80 30.61
N ASP A 108 26.50 -41.85 31.37
CA ASP A 108 26.61 -41.88 32.82
C ASP A 108 25.22 -41.59 33.37
N LYS A 109 24.59 -42.65 33.88
CA LYS A 109 23.38 -42.60 34.68
C LYS A 109 23.75 -41.98 36.02
N GLU A 110 23.07 -40.91 36.42
CA GLU A 110 22.71 -40.72 37.82
C GLU A 110 21.55 -39.71 37.99
N ASP A 111 20.47 -40.25 38.56
CA ASP A 111 19.52 -39.66 39.50
C ASP A 111 18.68 -38.42 39.14
N GLY A 112 17.48 -38.71 38.64
CA GLY A 112 16.28 -38.59 39.48
C GLY A 112 15.87 -37.20 39.98
N LYS A 113 15.16 -36.43 39.14
CA LYS A 113 13.91 -35.66 39.44
C LYS A 113 13.71 -34.54 38.42
N GLN A 114 12.93 -34.80 37.36
CA GLN A 114 12.14 -33.78 36.63
C GLN A 114 11.19 -34.46 35.62
N LYS A 115 10.18 -35.20 36.12
CA LYS A 115 9.08 -35.70 35.28
C LYS A 115 8.00 -34.61 35.16
N GLY A 116 8.06 -33.80 34.11
CA GLY A 116 7.03 -32.76 33.88
C GLY A 116 6.84 -32.28 32.44
N ALA A 117 7.82 -32.44 31.55
CA ALA A 117 7.69 -32.03 30.14
C ALA A 117 8.34 -33.03 29.15
N ASP A 118 9.35 -33.78 29.59
CA ASP A 118 10.12 -34.66 28.69
C ASP A 118 9.44 -36.04 28.43
N ALA A 119 8.49 -36.45 29.29
CA ALA A 119 7.78 -37.73 29.17
C ALA A 119 6.82 -37.81 27.96
N LEU A 120 6.54 -36.69 27.27
CA LEU A 120 5.68 -36.69 26.08
C LEU A 120 6.47 -36.86 24.76
N ILE A 121 7.80 -36.86 24.79
CA ILE A 121 8.65 -36.95 23.59
C ILE A 121 9.07 -38.40 23.32
N GLU A 122 8.96 -39.30 24.30
CA GLU A 122 9.39 -40.70 24.23
C GLU A 122 8.50 -41.58 23.31
N ASN A 123 7.34 -41.09 22.87
CA ASN A 123 6.36 -41.85 22.07
C ASN A 123 6.31 -41.49 20.57
N LEU A 124 7.27 -40.71 20.05
CA LEU A 124 7.33 -40.45 18.61
C LEU A 124 7.73 -41.73 17.85
N PRO A 125 6.91 -42.24 16.91
CA PRO A 125 7.27 -43.40 16.09
C PRO A 125 8.62 -43.17 15.40
N ILE A 126 9.46 -44.20 15.38
CA ILE A 126 10.73 -44.21 14.66
C ILE A 126 10.45 -43.82 13.20
N GLY A 127 10.88 -42.63 12.78
CA GLY A 127 10.70 -42.10 11.42
C GLY A 127 9.76 -40.89 11.25
N SER A 128 8.97 -40.49 12.27
CA SER A 128 8.18 -39.26 12.15
C SER A 128 8.99 -38.01 12.54
N THR A 129 9.05 -37.03 11.63
CA THR A 129 9.73 -35.74 11.84
C THR A 129 8.84 -34.70 12.52
N ALA A 130 7.52 -34.95 12.59
CA ALA A 130 6.56 -34.03 13.17
C ALA A 130 5.38 -34.73 13.87
N GLU A 131 4.81 -34.07 14.87
CA GLU A 131 3.59 -34.49 15.57
C GLU A 131 2.63 -33.30 15.67
N THR A 132 1.32 -33.53 15.50
CA THR A 132 0.30 -32.50 15.73
C THR A 132 -0.43 -32.76 17.03
N VAL A 133 -0.37 -31.80 17.95
CA VAL A 133 -0.99 -31.85 19.28
C VAL A 133 -2.03 -30.75 19.38
N PHE A 134 -3.18 -31.07 19.97
CA PHE A 134 -4.20 -30.09 20.30
C PHE A 134 -4.05 -29.69 21.77
N GLU A 135 -3.54 -28.49 22.00
CA GLU A 135 -3.32 -27.95 23.35
C GLU A 135 -4.46 -27.01 23.75
N GLN A 136 -4.75 -26.91 25.04
CA GLN A 136 -5.72 -25.94 25.58
C GLN A 136 -5.00 -25.06 26.61
N LEU A 137 -5.30 -23.77 26.58
CA LEU A 137 -4.84 -22.78 27.55
C LEU A 137 -6.03 -22.23 28.32
N ASP A 138 -6.05 -22.26 29.65
CA ASP A 138 -7.02 -21.55 30.51
C ASP A 138 -8.48 -21.53 29.98
N ASN A 139 -9.03 -22.71 29.64
CA ASN A 139 -10.39 -22.90 29.09
C ASN A 139 -10.69 -22.27 27.71
N SER A 140 -9.67 -21.85 26.97
CA SER A 140 -9.81 -21.24 25.64
C SER A 140 -9.79 -22.27 24.49
N LYS A 141 -10.18 -21.82 23.29
CA LYS A 141 -10.28 -22.65 22.07
C LYS A 141 -9.01 -23.45 21.82
N GLY A 142 -9.15 -24.70 21.36
CA GLY A 142 -8.02 -25.59 21.09
C GLY A 142 -6.99 -24.96 20.15
N ILE A 143 -5.72 -25.03 20.56
CA ILE A 143 -4.54 -24.56 19.83
C ILE A 143 -3.95 -25.74 19.07
N ILE A 144 -3.73 -25.56 17.77
CA ILE A 144 -3.03 -26.55 16.95
C ILE A 144 -1.54 -26.29 17.08
N THR A 145 -0.83 -27.20 17.77
CA THR A 145 0.63 -27.17 17.89
C THR A 145 1.24 -28.27 17.04
N ARG A 146 2.17 -27.92 16.16
CA ARG A 146 3.00 -28.86 15.42
C ARG A 146 4.39 -28.91 16.03
N LYS A 147 4.75 -30.06 16.61
CA LYS A 147 6.08 -30.31 17.15
C LYS A 147 6.97 -30.84 16.03
N HIS A 148 8.12 -30.24 15.81
CA HIS A 148 9.07 -30.62 14.76
C HIS A 148 10.45 -30.86 15.36
N LYS A 149 11.09 -31.97 14.95
CA LYS A 149 12.49 -32.23 15.28
C LYS A 149 13.39 -31.48 14.31
N CYS A 150 14.40 -30.78 14.81
CA CYS A 150 15.38 -30.07 13.98
C CYS A 150 16.76 -30.06 14.62
N ASN A 151 17.81 -29.92 13.82
CA ASN A 151 19.17 -29.76 14.35
C ASN A 151 19.44 -28.31 14.78
N ASN A 152 18.87 -27.35 14.05
CA ASN A 152 18.99 -25.92 14.32
C ASN A 152 17.60 -25.27 14.32
N ILE A 153 17.28 -24.55 15.40
CA ILE A 153 15.98 -23.92 15.59
C ILE A 153 15.72 -22.86 14.52
N TYR A 154 16.68 -21.98 14.22
CA TYR A 154 16.47 -20.88 13.27
C TYR A 154 16.36 -21.38 11.82
N GLU A 155 17.14 -22.38 11.44
CA GLU A 155 16.99 -23.04 10.14
C GLU A 155 15.65 -23.77 10.03
N GLY A 156 15.23 -24.45 11.10
CA GLY A 156 13.93 -25.10 11.16
C GLY A 156 12.77 -24.12 11.02
N ILE A 157 12.84 -22.95 11.67
CA ILE A 157 11.86 -21.86 11.51
C ILE A 157 11.83 -21.39 10.05
N GLY A 158 12.99 -21.16 9.42
CA GLY A 158 13.08 -20.74 8.04
C GLY A 158 12.48 -21.76 7.06
N LEU A 159 12.77 -23.05 7.27
CA LEU A 159 12.20 -24.15 6.48
C LEU A 159 10.68 -24.26 6.65
N ILE A 160 10.19 -24.25 7.88
CA ILE A 160 8.75 -24.31 8.15
C ILE A 160 8.05 -23.13 7.50
N SER A 161 8.60 -21.92 7.61
CA SER A 161 8.03 -20.71 7.02
C SER A 161 8.00 -20.78 5.49
N SER A 162 8.95 -21.46 4.83
CA SER A 162 8.96 -21.56 3.36
C SER A 162 7.99 -22.60 2.79
N VAL A 163 7.64 -23.63 3.57
CA VAL A 163 6.84 -24.77 3.08
C VAL A 163 5.47 -24.89 3.71
N TYR A 164 5.21 -24.22 4.84
CA TYR A 164 3.96 -24.34 5.56
C TYR A 164 2.84 -23.57 4.87
N GLY A 165 1.72 -24.26 4.63
CA GLY A 165 0.54 -23.71 4.00
C GLY A 165 -0.07 -24.71 3.02
N PHE A 166 -1.26 -24.40 2.54
CA PHE A 166 -1.88 -25.08 1.40
C PHE A 166 -2.34 -24.00 0.43
N SER A 167 -2.46 -24.32 -0.87
CA SER A 167 -2.94 -23.33 -1.84
C SER A 167 -4.29 -22.73 -1.43
N GLY A 168 -4.33 -21.39 -1.31
CA GLY A 168 -5.49 -20.64 -0.80
C GLY A 168 -5.58 -20.54 0.73
N PHE A 169 -4.66 -21.14 1.45
CA PHE A 169 -4.51 -21.03 2.91
C PHE A 169 -3.02 -20.99 3.25
N GLU A 170 -2.41 -19.86 2.89
CA GLU A 170 -0.99 -19.60 3.11
C GLU A 170 -0.85 -18.66 4.31
N PRO A 171 0.13 -18.91 5.19
CA PRO A 171 0.47 -17.96 6.25
C PRO A 171 0.93 -16.64 5.61
N ASN A 172 0.64 -15.54 6.30
CA ASN A 172 1.12 -14.21 5.88
C ASN A 172 1.90 -13.49 6.98
N THR A 173 1.88 -14.03 8.21
CA THR A 173 2.55 -13.42 9.34
C THR A 173 3.37 -14.45 10.12
N VAL A 174 4.58 -14.10 10.53
CA VAL A 174 5.39 -14.89 11.47
C VAL A 174 5.45 -14.16 12.82
N LEU A 175 5.05 -14.85 13.89
CA LEU A 175 5.10 -14.36 15.26
C LEU A 175 6.08 -15.19 16.10
N MET A 176 7.06 -14.54 16.71
CA MET A 176 7.96 -15.20 17.67
C MET A 176 8.44 -14.26 18.77
N GLY A 177 9.13 -14.80 19.78
CA GLY A 177 9.76 -13.98 20.82
C GLY A 177 11.03 -13.30 20.31
N TRP A 178 11.27 -12.06 20.73
CA TRP A 178 12.57 -11.42 20.52
C TRP A 178 13.65 -12.19 21.29
N PRO A 179 14.77 -12.61 20.65
CA PRO A 179 15.80 -13.40 21.30
C PRO A 179 16.56 -12.58 22.35
N LYS A 180 17.19 -13.26 23.32
CA LYS A 180 17.94 -12.58 24.41
C LYS A 180 19.27 -11.95 23.95
N ARG A 181 19.90 -12.50 22.91
CA ARG A 181 21.18 -12.05 22.35
C ARG A 181 21.12 -12.09 20.82
N PRO A 182 20.37 -11.18 20.18
CA PRO A 182 20.18 -11.21 18.73
C PRO A 182 21.47 -10.93 17.96
N LEU A 183 22.29 -9.99 18.43
CA LEU A 183 23.52 -9.52 17.77
C LEU A 183 24.62 -10.59 17.70
N GLU A 184 24.65 -11.48 18.68
CA GLU A 184 25.59 -12.61 18.73
C GLU A 184 25.13 -13.80 17.84
N SER A 185 23.91 -13.75 17.29
CA SER A 185 23.30 -14.86 16.56
C SER A 185 23.29 -14.62 15.05
N GLN A 186 24.34 -15.07 14.36
CA GLN A 186 24.35 -15.17 12.89
C GLN A 186 23.13 -15.94 12.34
N PRO A 187 22.71 -17.08 12.92
CA PRO A 187 21.51 -17.77 12.47
C PRO A 187 20.22 -16.93 12.55
N PHE A 188 20.06 -16.10 13.58
CA PHE A 188 18.90 -15.20 13.69
C PHE A 188 18.93 -14.12 12.59
N THR A 189 20.10 -13.54 12.32
CA THR A 189 20.25 -12.55 11.24
C THR A 189 19.90 -13.14 9.88
N SER A 190 20.35 -14.38 9.61
CA SER A 190 20.02 -15.11 8.38
C SER A 190 18.52 -15.43 8.29
N LEU A 191 17.88 -15.81 9.42
CA LEU A 191 16.44 -16.02 9.46
C LEU A 191 15.68 -14.73 9.14
N MET A 192 16.04 -13.59 9.73
CA MET A 192 15.40 -12.30 9.45
C MET A 192 15.45 -11.97 7.95
N LYS A 193 16.62 -12.12 7.32
CA LYS A 193 16.77 -11.93 5.86
C LYS A 193 15.91 -12.91 5.06
N SER A 194 15.86 -14.17 5.47
CA SER A 194 15.02 -15.17 4.81
C SER A 194 13.54 -14.81 4.86
N LEU A 195 13.04 -14.36 6.02
CA LEU A 195 11.63 -13.98 6.18
C LEU A 195 11.27 -12.72 5.39
N VAL A 196 12.18 -11.74 5.33
CA VAL A 196 12.02 -10.56 4.46
C VAL A 196 11.98 -10.96 2.99
N ASN A 197 12.89 -11.83 2.54
CA ASN A 197 12.92 -12.29 1.14
C ASN A 197 11.70 -13.12 0.74
N GLN A 198 11.04 -13.74 1.72
CA GLN A 198 9.77 -14.46 1.54
C GLN A 198 8.54 -13.54 1.60
N ASP A 199 8.75 -12.24 1.80
CA ASP A 199 7.72 -11.21 1.90
C ASP A 199 6.68 -11.50 3.00
N TYR A 200 7.13 -12.01 4.15
CA TYR A 200 6.28 -12.19 5.33
C TYR A 200 6.12 -10.89 6.11
N SER A 201 4.90 -10.63 6.57
CA SER A 201 4.72 -9.77 7.74
C SER A 201 5.35 -10.44 8.96
N MET A 202 6.08 -9.70 9.78
CA MET A 202 6.74 -10.23 10.96
C MET A 202 6.30 -9.49 12.22
N ALA A 203 6.19 -10.24 13.31
CA ALA A 203 5.87 -9.73 14.64
C ALA A 203 6.81 -10.39 15.68
N PHE A 204 7.62 -9.60 16.37
CA PHE A 204 8.52 -10.09 17.42
C PHE A 204 8.12 -9.50 18.76
N LEU A 205 7.77 -10.36 19.72
CA LEU A 205 7.38 -9.94 21.06
C LEU A 205 8.59 -9.96 22.00
N LYS A 206 8.95 -8.80 22.53
CA LYS A 206 9.69 -8.68 23.78
C LYS A 206 8.68 -8.67 24.93
N TYR A 207 8.66 -9.74 25.71
CA TYR A 207 7.78 -9.87 26.86
C TYR A 207 8.53 -9.56 28.15
N ASN A 208 7.98 -8.67 28.97
CA ASN A 208 8.48 -8.40 30.32
C ASN A 208 7.78 -9.35 31.31
N SER A 209 8.47 -10.42 31.68
CA SER A 209 7.97 -11.44 32.61
C SER A 209 7.69 -10.91 34.02
N ALA A 210 8.32 -9.81 34.44
CA ALA A 210 8.11 -9.27 35.78
C ALA A 210 6.76 -8.55 35.90
N ASN A 211 6.33 -7.87 34.84
CA ASN A 211 5.12 -7.05 34.83
C ASN A 211 3.95 -7.69 34.07
N GLY A 212 4.23 -8.69 33.23
CA GLY A 212 3.27 -9.23 32.27
C GLY A 212 2.60 -8.13 31.44
N PHE A 213 1.45 -8.41 30.83
CA PHE A 213 0.65 -7.39 30.12
C PHE A 213 -0.14 -6.46 31.07
N LYS A 214 0.21 -6.44 32.38
CA LYS A 214 -0.51 -5.72 33.44
C LYS A 214 -2.03 -5.96 33.35
N GLU A 215 -2.82 -4.91 33.15
CA GLU A 215 -4.30 -4.96 33.16
C GLU A 215 -4.92 -4.86 31.75
N PHE A 216 -4.14 -4.95 30.67
CA PHE A 216 -4.64 -4.88 29.29
C PHE A 216 -5.42 -3.59 28.94
N LYS A 217 -5.07 -2.47 29.59
CA LYS A 217 -5.76 -1.17 29.53
C LYS A 217 -5.18 -0.17 28.51
N SER A 218 -3.96 -0.35 28.02
CA SER A 218 -3.33 0.60 27.08
C SER A 218 -2.53 -0.08 25.98
N ILE A 219 -2.72 0.39 24.76
CA ILE A 219 -1.94 0.02 23.58
C ILE A 219 -1.40 1.30 22.95
N ASP A 220 -0.09 1.39 22.84
CA ASP A 220 0.57 2.50 22.15
C ASP A 220 1.18 1.98 20.85
N VAL A 221 0.83 2.60 19.73
CA VAL A 221 1.44 2.36 18.43
C VAL A 221 2.44 3.46 18.18
N TRP A 222 3.73 3.14 18.11
CA TRP A 222 4.80 4.06 17.76
C TRP A 222 5.11 3.95 16.27
N TRP A 223 5.06 5.08 15.57
CA TRP A 223 5.33 5.18 14.15
C TRP A 223 6.42 6.22 13.88
N GLN A 224 7.44 5.84 13.10
CA GLN A 224 8.57 6.72 12.80
C GLN A 224 8.29 7.76 11.69
N GLY A 225 7.12 7.69 11.04
CA GLY A 225 6.66 8.71 10.09
C GLY A 225 6.73 8.36 8.61
N GLU A 226 7.15 7.12 8.31
CA GLU A 226 7.20 6.58 6.96
C GLU A 226 6.99 5.06 6.95
N GLY A 227 6.91 4.47 5.76
CA GLY A 227 6.86 3.02 5.57
C GLY A 227 5.44 2.44 5.60
N ASN A 228 5.37 1.11 5.57
CA ASN A 228 4.14 0.31 5.49
C ASN A 228 3.75 -0.33 6.84
N SER A 229 4.51 -0.11 7.91
CA SER A 229 4.31 -0.74 9.21
C SER A 229 3.08 -0.20 9.97
N LEU A 230 2.73 1.07 9.81
CA LEU A 230 1.56 1.66 10.48
C LEU A 230 0.24 0.97 10.04
N PRO A 231 -0.05 0.79 8.74
CA PRO A 231 -1.20 0.00 8.30
C PRO A 231 -1.27 -1.40 8.95
N LEU A 232 -0.18 -2.16 8.96
CA LEU A 232 -0.13 -3.47 9.61
C LEU A 232 -0.43 -3.34 11.11
N ALA A 233 0.22 -2.41 11.81
CA ALA A 233 -0.01 -2.18 13.23
C ALA A 233 -1.48 -1.88 13.53
N LEU A 234 -2.14 -1.04 12.73
CA LEU A 234 -3.57 -0.73 12.89
C LEU A 234 -4.46 -1.95 12.62
N HIS A 235 -4.15 -2.77 11.62
CA HIS A 235 -4.84 -4.05 11.44
C HIS A 235 -4.71 -4.94 12.68
N LEU A 236 -3.51 -5.10 13.23
CA LEU A 236 -3.27 -5.89 14.44
C LEU A 236 -4.03 -5.32 15.66
N VAL A 237 -3.99 -3.99 15.86
CA VAL A 237 -4.74 -3.32 16.94
C VAL A 237 -6.24 -3.54 16.82
N ARG A 238 -6.79 -3.48 15.61
CA ARG A 238 -8.21 -3.77 15.35
C ARG A 238 -8.58 -5.20 15.76
N PHE A 239 -7.73 -6.19 15.51
CA PHE A 239 -7.99 -7.56 15.95
C PHE A 239 -7.79 -7.72 17.46
N LEU A 240 -6.73 -7.13 18.03
CA LEU A 240 -6.48 -7.12 19.48
C LEU A 240 -7.69 -6.56 20.23
N THR A 241 -8.16 -5.37 19.88
CA THR A 241 -9.32 -4.70 20.51
C THR A 241 -10.65 -5.44 20.30
N SER A 242 -10.70 -6.46 19.43
CA SER A 242 -11.85 -7.36 19.32
C SER A 242 -11.83 -8.52 20.33
N SER A 243 -10.66 -8.84 20.89
CA SER A 243 -10.47 -9.85 21.94
C SER A 243 -11.13 -9.40 23.25
N SER A 244 -11.45 -10.36 24.14
CA SER A 244 -12.05 -10.05 25.44
C SER A 244 -11.10 -9.28 26.36
N ARG A 245 -9.80 -9.56 26.30
CA ARG A 245 -8.78 -8.95 27.16
C ARG A 245 -8.51 -7.48 26.82
N TRP A 246 -8.37 -7.17 25.53
CA TRP A 246 -7.98 -5.83 25.08
C TRP A 246 -9.16 -4.95 24.63
N ARG A 247 -10.41 -5.40 24.77
CA ARG A 247 -11.59 -4.65 24.28
C ARG A 247 -11.70 -3.23 24.81
N ASN A 248 -11.28 -3.04 26.06
CA ASN A 248 -11.37 -1.75 26.75
C ASN A 248 -10.02 -1.01 26.76
N ALA A 249 -9.03 -1.48 26.00
CA ALA A 249 -7.73 -0.84 25.94
C ALA A 249 -7.83 0.51 25.24
N LYS A 250 -7.25 1.55 25.86
CA LYS A 250 -7.07 2.85 25.24
C LYS A 250 -5.96 2.76 24.21
N VAL A 251 -6.28 3.03 22.95
CA VAL A 251 -5.32 3.05 21.85
C VAL A 251 -4.77 4.47 21.69
N ARG A 252 -3.44 4.62 21.64
CA ARG A 252 -2.78 5.86 21.21
C ARG A 252 -1.85 5.57 20.04
N VAL A 253 -1.88 6.39 19.01
CA VAL A 253 -0.91 6.36 17.93
C VAL A 253 0.03 7.54 18.13
N LEU A 254 1.28 7.24 18.43
CA LEU A 254 2.36 8.19 18.61
C LEU A 254 3.20 8.22 17.34
N ALA A 255 3.39 9.42 16.78
CA ALA A 255 4.21 9.57 15.59
C ALA A 255 5.38 10.51 15.86
N LEU A 256 6.59 10.04 15.56
CA LEU A 256 7.79 10.85 15.63
C LEU A 256 7.77 11.84 14.47
N CYS A 257 7.85 13.12 14.80
CA CYS A 257 7.85 14.20 13.83
C CYS A 257 9.08 15.07 14.06
N ALA A 258 10.11 14.86 13.25
CA ALA A 258 11.35 15.63 13.31
C ALA A 258 11.12 17.13 13.02
N ASN A 259 10.11 17.44 12.19
CA ASN A 259 9.76 18.80 11.83
C ASN A 259 8.41 19.21 12.43
N PRO A 260 8.37 20.07 13.47
CA PRO A 260 7.13 20.54 14.09
C PRO A 260 6.10 21.12 13.12
N ARG A 261 6.53 21.60 11.93
CA ARG A 261 5.63 22.14 10.88
C ARG A 261 4.74 21.08 10.21
N LEU A 262 5.09 19.79 10.32
CA LEU A 262 4.33 18.69 9.74
C LEU A 262 3.33 18.08 10.72
N LYS A 263 3.24 18.62 11.95
CA LYS A 263 2.42 18.06 13.03
C LYS A 263 0.96 17.84 12.64
N GLU A 264 0.33 18.81 11.98
CA GLU A 264 -1.05 18.69 11.51
C GLU A 264 -1.21 17.66 10.40
N ARG A 265 -0.25 17.57 9.46
CA ARG A 265 -0.27 16.58 8.37
C ARG A 265 -0.22 15.16 8.93
N TYR A 266 0.69 14.89 9.86
CA TYR A 266 0.76 13.62 10.59
C TYR A 266 -0.56 13.33 11.33
N ASN A 267 -1.11 14.32 12.03
CA ASN A 267 -2.36 14.18 12.75
C ASN A 267 -3.52 13.79 11.83
N ASN A 268 -3.66 14.46 10.68
CA ASN A 268 -4.73 14.20 9.72
C ASN A 268 -4.60 12.82 9.06
N VAL A 269 -3.38 12.42 8.66
CA VAL A 269 -3.13 11.09 8.07
C VAL A 269 -3.49 9.99 9.06
N ILE A 270 -3.02 10.09 10.31
CA ILE A 270 -3.27 9.08 11.33
C ILE A 270 -4.75 9.05 11.72
N THR A 271 -5.39 10.21 11.87
CA THR A 271 -6.83 10.31 12.19
C THR A 271 -7.69 9.69 11.09
N SER A 272 -7.37 9.98 9.83
CA SER A 272 -8.03 9.38 8.67
C SER A 272 -7.88 7.85 8.66
N MET A 273 -6.67 7.34 8.90
CA MET A 273 -6.44 5.90 9.01
C MET A 273 -7.20 5.27 10.18
N LEU A 274 -7.19 5.87 11.36
CA LEU A 274 -7.96 5.38 12.51
C LEU A 274 -9.46 5.29 12.19
N ALA A 275 -10.01 6.28 11.49
CA ALA A 275 -11.40 6.28 11.01
C ALA A 275 -11.66 5.16 9.99
N ASP A 276 -10.78 4.99 8.99
CA ASP A 276 -10.87 3.92 7.99
C ASP A 276 -10.86 2.52 8.63
N PHE A 277 -10.00 2.32 9.64
CA PHE A 277 -9.91 1.07 10.40
C PHE A 277 -11.01 0.90 11.44
N ARG A 278 -11.78 1.96 11.72
CA ARG A 278 -12.80 2.07 12.78
C ARG A 278 -12.23 1.79 14.17
N ILE A 279 -11.04 2.32 14.44
CA ILE A 279 -10.36 2.23 15.73
C ILE A 279 -10.58 3.54 16.46
N ASN A 280 -11.14 3.47 17.67
CA ASN A 280 -11.22 4.62 18.55
C ASN A 280 -9.88 4.79 19.27
N GLY A 281 -9.06 5.74 18.82
CA GLY A 281 -7.72 5.99 19.34
C GLY A 281 -7.37 7.47 19.36
N GLN A 282 -6.41 7.83 20.22
CA GLN A 282 -5.88 9.18 20.32
C GLN A 282 -4.61 9.30 19.47
N VAL A 283 -4.40 10.45 18.85
CA VAL A 283 -3.18 10.73 18.09
C VAL A 283 -2.30 11.68 18.90
N LYS A 284 -1.02 11.34 19.06
CA LYS A 284 -0.01 12.22 19.66
C LYS A 284 1.19 12.33 18.74
N VAL A 285 1.42 13.51 18.21
CA VAL A 285 2.64 13.78 17.44
C VAL A 285 3.74 14.25 18.38
N VAL A 286 4.84 13.49 18.42
CA VAL A 286 5.97 13.68 19.33
C VAL A 286 7.11 14.36 18.55
N GLY A 287 7.57 15.51 19.03
CA GLY A 287 8.77 16.16 18.52
C GLY A 287 10.02 15.72 19.28
N ASN A 288 11.18 15.78 18.66
CA ASN A 288 12.47 15.51 19.32
C ASN A 288 13.40 16.74 19.26
N SER A 289 12.97 17.85 19.86
CA SER A 289 13.73 19.10 19.86
C SER A 289 15.06 19.03 20.62
N GLU A 290 15.16 18.11 21.58
CA GLU A 290 16.33 17.89 22.43
C GLU A 290 17.30 16.84 21.87
N ASN A 291 17.00 16.30 20.67
CA ASN A 291 17.78 15.27 19.98
C ASN A 291 18.11 14.04 20.86
N LYS A 292 17.16 13.65 21.71
CA LYS A 292 17.28 12.46 22.56
C LYS A 292 17.34 11.20 21.71
N PRO A 293 18.07 10.17 22.13
CA PRO A 293 18.06 8.90 21.43
C PRO A 293 16.65 8.28 21.47
N LEU A 294 16.28 7.58 20.39
CA LEU A 294 14.91 7.10 20.17
C LEU A 294 14.36 6.27 21.35
N HIS A 295 15.17 5.38 21.92
CA HIS A 295 14.75 4.52 23.03
C HIS A 295 14.40 5.32 24.30
N GLU A 296 15.11 6.40 24.62
CA GLU A 296 14.79 7.27 25.76
C GLU A 296 13.50 8.06 25.54
N LEU A 297 13.31 8.55 24.31
CA LEU A 297 12.09 9.25 23.92
C LEU A 297 10.87 8.32 24.02
N MET A 298 10.99 7.11 23.48
CA MET A 298 9.94 6.09 23.59
C MET A 298 9.68 5.71 25.05
N GLN A 299 10.71 5.60 25.88
CA GLN A 299 10.54 5.30 27.31
C GLN A 299 9.75 6.40 28.03
N THR A 300 10.04 7.66 27.71
CA THR A 300 9.35 8.83 28.28
C THR A 300 7.86 8.83 27.90
N GLU A 301 7.54 8.49 26.65
CA GLU A 301 6.19 8.60 26.10
C GLU A 301 5.31 7.35 26.30
N CYS A 302 5.94 6.17 26.21
CA CYS A 302 5.26 4.87 26.16
C CYS A 302 5.59 3.96 27.36
N GLY A 303 6.49 4.35 28.27
CA GLY A 303 6.96 3.47 29.36
C GLY A 303 5.88 2.93 30.30
N GLN A 304 4.73 3.60 30.38
CA GLN A 304 3.58 3.15 31.17
C GLN A 304 2.60 2.24 30.42
N SER A 305 2.75 2.11 29.10
CA SER A 305 1.86 1.31 28.26
C SER A 305 1.89 -0.18 28.63
N ASN A 306 0.79 -0.89 28.40
CA ASN A 306 0.73 -2.34 28.61
C ASN A 306 1.29 -3.11 27.42
N LEU A 307 1.14 -2.56 26.21
CA LEU A 307 1.76 -3.04 24.98
C LEU A 307 2.14 -1.86 24.10
N VAL A 308 3.40 -1.83 23.66
CA VAL A 308 3.88 -0.92 22.63
C VAL A 308 4.03 -1.70 21.33
N ILE A 309 3.47 -1.21 20.23
CA ILE A 309 3.67 -1.76 18.88
C ILE A 309 4.54 -0.77 18.11
N THR A 310 5.69 -1.19 17.61
CA THR A 310 6.62 -0.30 16.90
C THR A 310 7.21 -0.99 15.67
N ASP A 311 7.61 -0.21 14.70
CA ASP A 311 8.21 -0.68 13.46
C ASP A 311 9.67 -1.14 13.59
N MET A 312 10.10 -2.00 12.67
CA MET A 312 11.50 -2.31 12.37
C MET A 312 11.81 -1.86 10.93
N PRO A 313 12.01 -0.56 10.70
CA PRO A 313 12.26 -0.04 9.35
C PRO A 313 13.60 -0.55 8.80
N GLY A 314 13.74 -0.61 7.47
CA GLY A 314 15.03 -0.84 6.82
C GLY A 314 15.61 -2.27 6.89
N LEU A 315 14.82 -3.25 7.33
CA LEU A 315 15.32 -4.62 7.58
C LEU A 315 15.92 -5.31 6.34
N ALA A 316 15.45 -4.96 5.13
CA ALA A 316 15.99 -5.44 3.86
C ALA A 316 17.38 -4.86 3.53
N SER A 317 17.62 -3.59 3.90
CA SER A 317 18.80 -2.83 3.50
C SER A 317 19.94 -2.95 4.52
N ASN A 318 19.63 -2.87 5.82
CA ASN A 318 20.64 -2.92 6.88
C ASN A 318 20.21 -3.75 8.10
N THR A 319 20.02 -5.06 7.90
CA THR A 319 19.47 -5.97 8.92
C THR A 319 20.22 -5.91 10.28
N LYS A 320 21.55 -5.76 10.28
CA LYS A 320 22.34 -5.75 11.52
C LYS A 320 22.09 -4.49 12.36
N GLU A 321 22.14 -3.32 11.74
CA GLU A 321 21.88 -2.04 12.41
C GLU A 321 20.45 -1.99 12.98
N VAL A 322 19.48 -2.50 12.21
CA VAL A 322 18.09 -2.60 12.66
C VAL A 322 17.96 -3.52 13.86
N ILE A 323 18.64 -4.67 13.87
CA ILE A 323 18.67 -5.58 15.02
C ILE A 323 19.27 -4.88 16.25
N GLU A 324 20.35 -4.12 16.10
CA GLU A 324 21.02 -3.39 17.19
C GLU A 324 20.11 -2.32 17.82
N MET A 325 19.50 -1.49 16.97
CA MET A 325 18.54 -0.47 17.40
C MET A 325 17.34 -1.11 18.09
N THR A 326 16.79 -2.18 17.50
CA THR A 326 15.63 -2.90 18.04
C THR A 326 15.94 -3.53 19.39
N ASP A 327 17.13 -4.11 19.57
CA ASP A 327 17.53 -4.69 20.86
C ASP A 327 17.69 -3.62 21.94
N THR A 328 18.24 -2.46 21.58
CA THR A 328 18.33 -1.30 22.49
C THR A 328 16.94 -0.85 22.97
N ILE A 329 15.99 -0.72 22.04
CA ILE A 329 14.60 -0.37 22.36
C ILE A 329 13.95 -1.48 23.21
N ALA A 330 14.17 -2.75 22.87
CA ALA A 330 13.61 -3.91 23.56
C ALA A 330 14.10 -4.03 25.01
N ASN A 331 15.31 -3.59 25.31
CA ASN A 331 15.87 -3.62 26.66
C ASN A 331 15.48 -2.39 27.50
N THR A 332 14.99 -1.33 26.85
CA THR A 332 14.54 -0.10 27.53
C THR A 332 13.05 -0.12 27.86
N LEU A 333 12.22 -0.54 26.90
CA LEU A 333 10.76 -0.56 27.01
C LEU A 333 10.21 -1.83 27.70
N GLY A 334 8.95 -1.77 28.11
CA GLY A 334 8.19 -2.89 28.68
C GLY A 334 7.82 -3.97 27.65
N ASN A 335 6.54 -4.36 27.58
CA ASN A 335 6.10 -5.30 26.54
C ASN A 335 6.05 -4.58 25.20
N THR A 336 6.87 -5.03 24.25
CA THR A 336 6.99 -4.40 22.94
C THR A 336 6.82 -5.45 21.85
N LEU A 337 5.94 -5.16 20.90
CA LEU A 337 5.72 -5.93 19.69
C LEU A 337 6.36 -5.18 18.52
N PHE A 338 7.49 -5.68 18.05
CA PHE A 338 8.18 -5.16 16.90
C PHE A 338 7.56 -5.72 15.63
N VAL A 339 7.19 -4.87 14.68
CA VAL A 339 6.49 -5.28 13.46
C VAL A 339 7.24 -4.85 12.20
N HIS A 340 7.16 -5.70 11.18
CA HIS A 340 7.58 -5.41 9.82
C HIS A 340 6.47 -5.86 8.88
N ALA A 341 6.04 -4.99 7.97
CA ALA A 341 4.96 -5.30 7.05
C ALA A 341 5.50 -5.79 5.70
N ASP A 342 4.80 -6.77 5.12
CA ASP A 342 5.04 -7.23 3.76
C ASP A 342 4.72 -6.16 2.70
N SER A 343 5.11 -6.45 1.45
CA SER A 343 4.98 -5.53 0.32
C SER A 343 3.52 -5.24 -0.08
N THR A 344 2.54 -6.03 0.38
CA THR A 344 1.13 -5.82 0.04
C THR A 344 0.54 -4.62 0.78
N PHE A 345 1.09 -4.26 1.95
CA PHE A 345 0.66 -3.09 2.69
C PHE A 345 1.11 -1.79 2.01
N SER A 346 0.17 -0.85 1.85
CA SER A 346 0.46 0.45 1.24
C SER A 346 1.52 1.20 2.04
N ARG A 347 2.62 1.56 1.37
CA ARG A 347 3.69 2.33 1.97
C ARG A 347 3.28 3.80 2.09
N ILE A 348 3.38 4.35 3.29
CA ILE A 348 3.26 5.79 3.53
C ILE A 348 4.62 6.38 3.22
N THR A 349 4.73 7.14 2.12
CA THR A 349 5.95 7.89 1.82
C THR A 349 6.23 8.85 2.97
N SER A 350 7.52 8.98 3.34
CA SER A 350 7.93 9.85 4.43
C SER A 350 7.29 11.20 4.29
N LEU A 351 6.51 11.61 5.29
CA LEU A 351 5.94 12.95 5.32
C LEU A 351 7.05 14.01 5.48
N THR A 352 8.25 13.56 5.87
CA THR A 352 9.52 14.29 5.92
C THR A 352 10.19 14.43 4.55
N GLU A 353 9.99 13.46 3.65
CA GLU A 353 10.48 13.47 2.28
C GLU A 353 9.36 13.90 1.31
N VAL A 354 9.07 15.20 1.31
CA VAL A 354 9.15 15.85 0.01
C VAL A 354 10.64 15.76 -0.32
N GLN A 355 11.01 14.79 -1.15
CA GLN A 355 12.38 14.62 -1.60
C GLN A 355 12.93 16.00 -1.98
N GLU A 356 13.89 16.47 -1.20
CA GLU A 356 15.05 17.12 -1.75
C GLU A 356 15.76 16.08 -2.63
N SER A 357 15.18 15.76 -3.79
CA SER A 357 15.94 15.31 -4.96
C SER A 357 16.69 16.54 -5.49
N GLY A 358 17.59 17.02 -4.62
CA GLY A 358 18.64 17.98 -4.86
C GLY A 358 19.97 17.25 -4.81
N GLN A 359 20.05 16.08 -5.43
CA GLN A 359 21.24 15.70 -6.16
C GLN A 359 20.79 15.54 -7.60
N GLY A 360 21.22 16.49 -8.43
CA GLY A 360 21.24 16.29 -9.86
C GLY A 360 22.12 15.07 -10.13
N ALA A 361 21.50 13.93 -10.38
CA ALA A 361 21.84 13.30 -11.62
C ALA A 361 21.14 14.15 -12.68
N GLU A 362 21.91 14.82 -13.53
CA GLU A 362 21.46 15.11 -14.89
C GLU A 362 21.03 13.76 -15.47
N LEU A 363 19.76 13.38 -15.29
CA LEU A 363 19.12 12.52 -16.26
C LEU A 363 19.12 13.36 -17.53
N PRO A 364 19.74 12.89 -18.62
CA PRO A 364 19.73 13.63 -19.87
C PRO A 364 18.30 14.03 -20.17
N PHE A 365 18.11 15.29 -20.55
CA PHE A 365 16.87 15.75 -21.14
C PHE A 365 16.64 14.97 -22.44
N GLU A 366 16.07 13.77 -22.31
CA GLU A 366 15.47 13.05 -23.42
C GLU A 366 14.03 13.53 -23.50
N LEU A 367 13.69 14.15 -24.63
CA LEU A 367 12.32 14.51 -25.00
C LEU A 367 11.38 13.32 -24.79
N PRO A 368 10.09 13.54 -24.48
CA PRO A 368 9.11 12.47 -24.34
C PRO A 368 9.11 11.60 -25.61
N ASP A 369 9.67 10.39 -25.49
CA ASP A 369 9.96 9.58 -26.66
C ASP A 369 8.73 8.75 -27.07
N PHE A 370 7.73 9.44 -27.63
CA PHE A 370 6.61 8.79 -28.32
C PHE A 370 7.08 8.03 -29.58
N ALA A 371 8.32 8.19 -30.04
CA ALA A 371 8.85 7.37 -31.13
C ALA A 371 9.06 5.91 -30.69
N LYS A 372 9.28 5.63 -29.40
CA LYS A 372 9.28 4.26 -28.83
C LYS A 372 7.94 3.53 -28.96
N LEU A 373 6.83 4.23 -29.22
CA LEU A 373 5.55 3.57 -29.54
C LEU A 373 5.56 2.91 -30.92
N LYS A 374 6.46 3.34 -31.83
CA LYS A 374 6.65 2.73 -33.15
C LYS A 374 7.46 1.43 -33.09
N GLU A 375 8.11 1.14 -31.96
CA GLU A 375 8.89 -0.09 -31.71
C GLU A 375 8.04 -1.25 -31.17
N LEU A 376 6.72 -1.06 -31.02
CA LEU A 376 5.81 -2.08 -30.54
C LEU A 376 5.70 -3.27 -31.50
N ASP A 377 5.60 -4.48 -30.95
CA ASP A 377 5.36 -5.70 -31.73
C ASP A 377 3.95 -5.68 -32.34
N MET A 378 3.90 -5.36 -33.64
CA MET A 378 2.64 -5.15 -34.35
C MET A 378 2.00 -6.48 -34.78
N PRO A 379 0.66 -6.57 -34.85
CA PRO A 379 0.00 -7.76 -35.36
C PRO A 379 0.51 -8.15 -36.75
N GLU A 380 0.87 -9.42 -36.95
CA GLU A 380 1.36 -9.90 -38.24
C GLU A 380 0.26 -9.95 -39.32
N LYS A 381 -1.01 -10.06 -38.92
CA LYS A 381 -2.14 -10.30 -39.83
C LYS A 381 -2.85 -9.01 -40.23
N GLU A 382 -2.91 -8.72 -41.53
CA GLU A 382 -3.87 -7.76 -42.10
C GLU A 382 -5.29 -8.35 -42.08
N PRO A 383 -6.36 -7.55 -41.84
CA PRO A 383 -6.41 -6.09 -41.69
C PRO A 383 -6.21 -5.59 -40.25
N LEU A 384 -5.85 -6.44 -39.28
CA LEU A 384 -5.75 -6.03 -37.87
C LEU A 384 -4.61 -5.02 -37.66
N ARG A 385 -3.48 -5.25 -38.34
CA ARG A 385 -2.28 -4.41 -38.27
C ARG A 385 -2.56 -2.96 -38.64
N SER A 386 -3.13 -2.70 -39.81
CA SER A 386 -3.46 -1.34 -40.28
C SER A 386 -4.33 -0.54 -39.31
N HIS A 387 -5.37 -1.16 -38.73
CA HIS A 387 -6.24 -0.50 -37.74
C HIS A 387 -5.53 -0.21 -36.42
N VAL A 388 -4.63 -1.09 -35.99
CA VAL A 388 -3.84 -0.92 -34.77
C VAL A 388 -2.80 0.17 -34.94
N VAL A 389 -2.11 0.23 -36.08
CA VAL A 389 -1.10 1.28 -36.36
C VAL A 389 -1.77 2.65 -36.32
N ALA A 390 -2.89 2.82 -37.03
CA ALA A 390 -3.64 4.08 -37.01
C ALA A 390 -4.11 4.48 -35.60
N LEU A 391 -4.53 3.50 -34.78
CA LEU A 391 -4.90 3.75 -33.39
C LEU A 391 -3.71 4.23 -32.56
N VAL A 392 -2.54 3.58 -32.69
CA VAL A 392 -1.33 3.95 -31.95
C VAL A 392 -0.88 5.36 -32.34
N ASP A 393 -0.91 5.70 -33.62
CA ASP A 393 -0.57 7.03 -34.11
C ASP A 393 -1.52 8.10 -33.56
N ASP A 394 -2.83 7.87 -33.62
CA ASP A 394 -3.83 8.80 -33.08
C ASP A 394 -3.67 8.99 -31.55
N LEU A 395 -3.37 7.92 -30.81
CA LEU A 395 -3.14 7.97 -29.35
C LEU A 395 -1.84 8.67 -28.98
N ALA A 396 -0.79 8.49 -29.79
CA ALA A 396 0.48 9.20 -29.64
C ALA A 396 0.26 10.69 -29.84
N VAL A 397 -0.45 11.10 -30.90
CA VAL A 397 -0.77 12.52 -31.16
C VAL A 397 -1.59 13.14 -30.02
N ALA A 398 -2.63 12.44 -29.53
CA ALA A 398 -3.44 12.94 -28.42
C ALA A 398 -2.61 13.12 -27.14
N SER A 399 -1.72 12.16 -26.84
CA SER A 399 -0.88 12.19 -25.64
C SER A 399 0.24 13.22 -25.75
N ASP A 400 0.83 13.37 -26.93
CA ASP A 400 1.84 14.39 -27.23
C ASP A 400 1.26 15.79 -27.05
N LYS A 401 0.06 16.03 -27.59
CA LYS A 401 -0.65 17.30 -27.41
C LYS A 401 -0.95 17.57 -25.93
N PHE A 402 -1.35 16.56 -25.16
CA PHE A 402 -1.59 16.74 -23.73
C PHE A 402 -0.30 17.11 -22.97
N VAL A 403 0.80 16.40 -23.24
CA VAL A 403 2.09 16.61 -22.58
C VAL A 403 2.70 17.95 -23.01
N ASN A 404 2.94 18.14 -24.30
CA ASN A 404 3.69 19.27 -24.83
C ASN A 404 2.90 20.57 -24.95
N THR A 405 1.57 20.54 -24.80
CA THR A 405 0.74 21.75 -24.77
C THR A 405 0.21 22.02 -23.36
N CYS A 406 -0.62 21.12 -22.81
CA CYS A 406 -1.28 21.39 -21.53
C CYS A 406 -0.29 21.42 -20.35
N LEU A 407 0.57 20.40 -20.21
CA LEU A 407 1.50 20.35 -19.08
C LEU A 407 2.59 21.42 -19.19
N GLU A 408 3.09 21.71 -20.38
CA GLU A 408 4.06 22.79 -20.60
C GLU A 408 3.44 24.19 -20.39
N ASN A 409 2.19 24.42 -20.78
CA ASN A 409 1.50 25.66 -20.44
C ASN A 409 1.34 25.80 -18.93
N ILE A 410 0.90 24.75 -18.23
CA ILE A 410 0.83 24.72 -16.76
C ILE A 410 2.20 25.01 -16.13
N ARG A 411 3.27 24.41 -16.68
CA ARG A 411 4.65 24.63 -16.23
C ARG A 411 5.00 26.10 -16.30
N ALA A 412 4.83 26.72 -17.46
CA ALA A 412 5.13 28.12 -17.71
C ALA A 412 4.31 29.04 -16.79
N GLN A 413 3.01 28.78 -16.62
CA GLN A 413 2.15 29.60 -15.75
C GLN A 413 2.56 29.51 -14.28
N ARG A 414 3.02 28.35 -13.82
CA ARG A 414 3.50 28.17 -12.45
C ARG A 414 4.88 28.79 -12.22
N GLU A 415 5.77 28.81 -13.22
CA GLU A 415 7.09 29.42 -13.06
C GLU A 415 7.06 30.97 -13.03
N GLN A 416 6.03 31.60 -13.58
CA GLN A 416 5.88 33.06 -13.54
C GLN A 416 5.91 33.64 -12.11
N PHE A 417 5.30 32.95 -11.14
CA PHE A 417 5.24 33.43 -9.76
C PHE A 417 6.61 33.40 -9.06
N PRO A 418 7.32 32.25 -9.01
CA PRO A 418 8.72 32.19 -8.57
C PRO A 418 9.63 33.21 -9.25
N ASP A 419 9.47 33.43 -10.57
CA ASP A 419 10.35 34.35 -11.32
C ASP A 419 10.10 35.82 -10.96
N LYS A 420 8.82 36.23 -10.86
CA LYS A 420 8.44 37.56 -10.35
C LYS A 420 8.93 37.74 -8.89
N LEU A 421 8.84 36.70 -8.06
CA LEU A 421 9.36 36.73 -6.68
C LEU A 421 10.88 36.90 -6.64
N LEU A 422 11.63 36.20 -7.49
CA LEU A 422 13.08 36.29 -7.55
C LEU A 422 13.54 37.70 -7.93
N GLY A 423 12.85 38.32 -8.90
CA GLY A 423 13.14 39.69 -9.35
C GLY A 423 12.82 40.78 -8.32
N THR A 424 12.02 40.48 -7.31
CA THR A 424 11.62 41.43 -6.26
C THR A 424 12.41 41.31 -4.96
N ILE A 425 13.29 40.31 -4.82
CA ILE A 425 14.12 40.14 -3.63
C ILE A 425 14.97 41.42 -3.40
N PRO A 426 14.85 42.09 -2.24
CA PRO A 426 15.38 43.44 -2.08
C PRO A 426 16.91 43.44 -1.98
N GLY A 427 17.56 44.22 -2.84
CA GLY A 427 18.89 44.74 -2.59
C GLY A 427 18.83 45.80 -1.47
N LYS A 428 19.30 45.45 -0.26
CA LYS A 428 19.48 46.31 0.94
C LYS A 428 18.70 47.65 0.93
N GLY A 429 17.50 47.70 1.51
CA GLY A 429 16.99 48.97 2.07
C GLY A 429 15.49 49.20 2.15
N ASP A 430 14.71 48.81 1.14
CA ASP A 430 13.28 49.18 1.06
C ASP A 430 12.34 48.01 1.38
N LYS A 431 12.00 47.87 2.66
CA LYS A 431 11.07 46.83 3.12
C LYS A 431 9.61 47.13 2.76
N VAL A 432 9.22 48.41 2.67
CA VAL A 432 7.83 48.81 2.41
C VAL A 432 7.49 48.61 0.95
N GLY A 433 8.41 48.99 0.04
CA GLY A 433 8.31 48.68 -1.38
C GLY A 433 8.24 47.17 -1.62
N PHE A 434 9.15 46.40 -1.01
CA PHE A 434 9.16 44.94 -1.13
C PHE A 434 7.83 44.28 -0.72
N THR A 435 7.28 44.61 0.46
CA THR A 435 5.97 44.06 0.88
C THR A 435 4.81 44.47 -0.04
N SER A 436 4.90 45.63 -0.69
CA SER A 436 3.85 46.10 -1.62
C SER A 436 3.93 45.32 -2.94
N SER A 437 5.13 45.10 -3.47
CA SER A 437 5.35 44.27 -4.66
C SER A 437 4.96 42.80 -4.44
N LEU A 438 5.17 42.25 -3.24
CA LEU A 438 4.69 40.89 -2.92
C LEU A 438 3.16 40.80 -2.93
N CYS A 439 2.45 41.83 -2.45
CA CYS A 439 0.99 41.89 -2.51
C CYS A 439 0.50 41.93 -3.97
N GLU A 440 1.17 42.69 -4.83
CA GLU A 440 0.87 42.78 -6.27
C GLU A 440 1.10 41.44 -6.96
N ILE A 441 2.26 40.80 -6.76
CA ILE A 441 2.58 39.50 -7.37
C ILE A 441 1.57 38.41 -6.94
N THR A 442 1.16 38.41 -5.67
CA THR A 442 0.17 37.46 -5.15
C THR A 442 -1.21 37.72 -5.76
N HIS A 443 -1.56 38.99 -5.97
CA HIS A 443 -2.81 39.37 -6.63
C HIS A 443 -2.82 38.93 -8.09
N ASP A 444 -1.77 39.27 -8.86
CA ASP A 444 -1.60 38.88 -10.26
C ASP A 444 -1.69 37.36 -10.44
N TYR A 445 -1.01 36.59 -9.59
CA TYR A 445 -1.05 35.14 -9.68
C TYR A 445 -2.46 34.58 -9.45
N LYS A 446 -3.21 35.18 -8.53
CA LYS A 446 -4.59 34.80 -8.24
C LYS A 446 -5.54 35.18 -9.40
N SER A 447 -5.41 36.38 -9.96
CA SER A 447 -6.32 36.89 -10.98
C SER A 447 -6.05 36.34 -12.38
N GLU A 448 -4.78 36.06 -12.71
CA GLU A 448 -4.35 35.69 -14.06
C GLU A 448 -3.95 34.21 -14.15
N SER A 449 -2.91 33.80 -13.40
CA SER A 449 -2.29 32.47 -13.56
C SER A 449 -3.21 31.31 -13.15
N LEU A 450 -3.98 31.45 -12.05
CA LEU A 450 -4.94 30.41 -11.65
C LEU A 450 -6.05 30.19 -12.68
N GLY A 451 -6.53 31.26 -13.33
CA GLY A 451 -7.55 31.17 -14.37
C GLY A 451 -7.05 30.37 -15.57
N LEU A 452 -5.84 30.71 -16.05
CA LEU A 452 -5.21 30.03 -17.18
C LEU A 452 -4.91 28.55 -16.86
N GLN A 453 -4.43 28.23 -15.66
CA GLN A 453 -4.22 26.84 -15.23
C GLN A 453 -5.52 26.02 -15.24
N ILE A 454 -6.66 26.61 -14.89
CA ILE A 454 -7.97 25.94 -14.93
C ILE A 454 -8.40 25.67 -16.36
N GLU A 455 -8.23 26.65 -17.25
CA GLU A 455 -8.55 26.49 -18.66
C GLU A 455 -7.72 25.36 -19.29
N GLU A 456 -6.44 25.27 -18.95
CA GLU A 456 -5.56 24.18 -19.38
C GLU A 456 -5.95 22.83 -18.76
N LEU A 457 -6.21 22.77 -17.46
CA LEU A 457 -6.60 21.51 -16.78
C LEU A 457 -7.93 20.98 -17.28
N HIS A 458 -8.93 21.84 -17.43
CA HIS A 458 -10.26 21.45 -17.89
C HIS A 458 -10.26 21.20 -19.40
N GLY A 459 -9.72 22.13 -20.19
CA GLY A 459 -9.68 22.05 -21.65
C GLY A 459 -8.74 20.96 -22.15
N GLY A 460 -7.53 20.87 -21.58
CA GLY A 460 -6.50 19.89 -21.96
C GLY A 460 -6.91 18.45 -21.64
N VAL A 461 -7.41 18.17 -20.43
CA VAL A 461 -7.86 16.82 -20.05
C VAL A 461 -9.09 16.40 -20.86
N LYS A 462 -10.05 17.30 -21.05
CA LYS A 462 -11.23 17.03 -21.87
C LYS A 462 -10.89 16.78 -23.32
N THR A 463 -9.96 17.55 -23.88
CA THR A 463 -9.46 17.36 -25.25
C THR A 463 -8.74 16.02 -25.37
N TYR A 464 -7.85 15.70 -24.43
CA TYR A 464 -7.12 14.44 -24.41
C TYR A 464 -8.06 13.22 -24.38
N LEU A 465 -9.04 13.23 -23.48
CA LEU A 465 -10.03 12.16 -23.39
C LEU A 465 -10.91 12.08 -24.64
N LYS A 466 -11.32 13.22 -25.22
CA LYS A 466 -12.13 13.26 -26.44
C LYS A 466 -11.36 12.71 -27.64
N GLU A 467 -10.10 13.11 -27.82
CA GLU A 467 -9.24 12.63 -28.91
C GLU A 467 -8.93 11.14 -28.77
N THR A 468 -8.66 10.68 -27.53
CA THR A 468 -8.54 9.25 -27.20
C THR A 468 -9.82 8.49 -27.60
N GLU A 469 -11.00 8.99 -27.22
CA GLU A 469 -12.26 8.34 -27.55
C GLU A 469 -12.52 8.30 -29.06
N LEU A 470 -12.19 9.38 -29.78
CA LEU A 470 -12.29 9.44 -31.23
C LEU A 470 -11.38 8.41 -31.91
N ALA A 471 -10.14 8.26 -31.45
CA ALA A 471 -9.20 7.24 -31.94
C ALA A 471 -9.80 5.83 -31.79
N LEU A 472 -10.43 5.56 -30.64
CA LEU A 472 -11.09 4.27 -30.37
C LEU A 472 -12.33 4.05 -31.25
N LYS A 473 -13.09 5.10 -31.56
CA LYS A 473 -14.28 5.02 -32.43
C LYS A 473 -13.93 4.69 -33.89
N LYS A 474 -12.74 5.05 -34.36
CA LYS A 474 -12.25 4.70 -35.71
C LYS A 474 -11.98 3.19 -35.88
N LEU A 475 -11.79 2.45 -34.77
CA LEU A 475 -11.64 0.99 -34.84
C LEU A 475 -12.95 0.31 -35.26
N PRO A 476 -12.91 -0.78 -36.05
CA PRO A 476 -14.09 -1.58 -36.31
C PRO A 476 -14.54 -2.30 -35.03
N ALA A 477 -15.85 -2.49 -34.86
CA ALA A 477 -16.41 -3.15 -33.68
C ALA A 477 -15.84 -4.56 -33.45
N SER A 478 -15.55 -5.29 -34.53
CA SER A 478 -14.90 -6.60 -34.48
C SER A 478 -14.22 -6.97 -35.79
N VAL A 479 -13.19 -7.82 -35.72
CA VAL A 479 -12.48 -8.38 -36.87
C VAL A 479 -12.51 -9.91 -36.79
N LEU A 480 -12.64 -10.57 -37.94
CA LEU A 480 -12.57 -12.03 -38.03
C LEU A 480 -11.11 -12.47 -38.09
N MET A 481 -10.66 -13.27 -37.12
CA MET A 481 -9.30 -13.77 -37.06
C MET A 481 -9.25 -15.29 -37.11
N GLU A 482 -8.24 -15.82 -37.80
CA GLU A 482 -7.98 -17.26 -37.86
C GLU A 482 -6.90 -17.66 -36.87
N PHE A 483 -7.23 -18.63 -36.01
CA PHE A 483 -6.32 -19.18 -35.01
C PHE A 483 -6.05 -20.64 -35.30
N GLU A 484 -4.77 -21.02 -35.26
CA GLU A 484 -4.33 -22.40 -35.42
C GLU A 484 -4.30 -23.15 -34.08
N ARG A 485 -4.15 -24.48 -34.15
CA ARG A 485 -4.07 -25.37 -32.99
C ARG A 485 -2.97 -24.96 -32.00
N GLU A 486 -1.83 -24.47 -32.50
CA GLU A 486 -0.71 -24.04 -31.65
C GLU A 486 -1.07 -22.85 -30.75
N HIS A 487 -1.79 -21.87 -31.28
CA HIS A 487 -2.26 -20.71 -30.52
C HIS A 487 -3.10 -21.13 -29.31
N TYR A 488 -3.95 -22.16 -29.45
CA TYR A 488 -4.73 -22.69 -28.34
C TYR A 488 -3.90 -23.54 -27.37
N LYS A 489 -2.87 -24.25 -27.84
CA LYS A 489 -1.97 -25.04 -26.97
C LYS A 489 -1.19 -24.13 -26.01
N ARG A 490 -0.67 -23.00 -26.51
CA ARG A 490 0.11 -22.00 -25.75
C ARG A 490 -0.69 -21.27 -24.66
N LEU A 491 -2.03 -21.30 -24.71
CA LEU A 491 -2.88 -20.70 -23.67
C LEU A 491 -2.67 -21.35 -22.30
N LYS A 492 -2.48 -20.54 -21.26
CA LYS A 492 -2.52 -20.95 -19.84
C LYS A 492 -3.86 -20.49 -19.21
N PRO A 493 -4.92 -21.33 -19.22
CA PRO A 493 -6.25 -20.90 -18.76
C PRO A 493 -6.34 -20.84 -17.22
N PHE A 494 -6.70 -19.67 -16.70
CA PHE A 494 -6.83 -19.41 -15.26
C PHE A 494 -8.23 -19.78 -14.71
N SER A 495 -9.27 -19.78 -15.55
CA SER A 495 -10.64 -20.11 -15.15
C SER A 495 -11.18 -21.41 -15.75
N LEU A 496 -12.17 -22.02 -15.07
CA LEU A 496 -12.85 -23.24 -15.54
C LEU A 496 -13.48 -23.05 -16.93
N VAL A 497 -14.10 -21.89 -17.18
CA VAL A 497 -14.69 -21.54 -18.48
C VAL A 497 -13.63 -21.49 -19.58
N GLN A 498 -12.45 -20.93 -19.31
CA GLN A 498 -11.33 -20.90 -20.26
C GLN A 498 -10.74 -22.30 -20.51
N ARG A 499 -10.70 -23.18 -19.49
CA ARG A 499 -10.26 -24.58 -19.65
C ARG A 499 -11.23 -25.36 -20.54
N ILE A 500 -12.54 -25.23 -20.30
CA ILE A 500 -13.58 -25.86 -21.11
C ILE A 500 -13.54 -25.33 -22.55
N HIS A 501 -13.43 -24.01 -22.74
CA HIS A 501 -13.32 -23.41 -24.06
C HIS A 501 -12.09 -23.89 -24.84
N LYS A 502 -10.91 -23.94 -24.18
CA LYS A 502 -9.68 -24.49 -24.76
C LYS A 502 -9.87 -25.95 -25.16
N GLY A 503 -10.43 -26.78 -24.27
CA GLY A 503 -10.68 -28.20 -24.52
C GLY A 503 -11.61 -28.45 -25.72
N LEU A 504 -12.78 -27.80 -25.75
CA LEU A 504 -13.75 -27.91 -26.85
C LEU A 504 -13.14 -27.50 -28.20
N LYS A 505 -12.30 -26.46 -28.22
CA LYS A 505 -11.64 -26.01 -29.45
C LYS A 505 -10.55 -26.98 -29.90
N LEU A 506 -9.74 -27.52 -28.98
CA LEU A 506 -8.74 -28.54 -29.30
C LEU A 506 -9.37 -29.83 -29.84
N ILE A 507 -10.53 -30.25 -29.32
CA ILE A 507 -11.31 -31.39 -29.83
C ILE A 507 -11.83 -31.09 -31.26
N ARG A 508 -12.26 -29.85 -31.51
CA ARG A 508 -12.70 -29.42 -32.85
C ARG A 508 -11.57 -29.41 -33.89
N PHE A 509 -10.33 -29.11 -33.49
CA PHE A 509 -9.16 -29.21 -34.37
C PHE A 509 -8.82 -30.66 -34.75
N SER A 510 -9.11 -31.65 -33.89
CA SER A 510 -8.90 -33.07 -34.22
C SER A 510 -9.93 -33.63 -35.23
N ALA A 511 -11.01 -32.91 -35.52
CA ALA A 511 -12.14 -33.39 -36.31
C ALA A 511 -12.29 -32.71 -37.69
N LEU A 512 -11.19 -32.48 -38.44
CA LEU A 512 -11.14 -31.94 -39.82
C LEU A 512 -10.93 -30.41 -40.07
N GLN A 513 -10.45 -29.59 -39.12
CA GLN A 513 -10.11 -28.17 -39.43
C GLN A 513 -8.67 -27.79 -39.05
N LYS A 514 -7.92 -27.16 -39.98
CA LYS A 514 -6.56 -26.62 -39.75
C LYS A 514 -6.57 -25.31 -38.92
N SER A 515 -7.58 -24.47 -39.10
CA SER A 515 -7.76 -23.18 -38.39
C SER A 515 -9.18 -23.02 -37.83
N VAL A 516 -9.34 -22.22 -36.77
CA VAL A 516 -10.63 -21.81 -36.20
C VAL A 516 -10.79 -20.31 -36.37
N LYS A 517 -11.86 -19.90 -37.05
CA LYS A 517 -12.25 -18.49 -37.18
C LYS A 517 -12.94 -18.00 -35.91
N VAL A 518 -12.46 -16.89 -35.35
CA VAL A 518 -13.02 -16.24 -34.15
C VAL A 518 -13.22 -14.75 -34.47
N ARG A 519 -14.43 -14.24 -34.24
CA ARG A 519 -14.75 -12.81 -34.37
C ARG A 519 -14.28 -12.07 -33.11
N VAL A 520 -13.12 -11.44 -33.15
CA VAL A 520 -12.53 -10.73 -32.00
C VAL A 520 -13.13 -9.32 -31.90
N LYS A 521 -13.62 -8.96 -30.71
CA LYS A 521 -14.16 -7.62 -30.42
C LYS A 521 -13.02 -6.63 -30.13
N LEU A 522 -12.81 -5.64 -30.99
CA LEU A 522 -11.71 -4.67 -30.85
C LEU A 522 -12.12 -3.48 -29.97
N GLN A 523 -13.17 -2.75 -30.37
CA GLN A 523 -13.63 -1.55 -29.65
C GLN A 523 -13.84 -1.78 -28.14
N PRO A 524 -14.60 -2.80 -27.67
CA PRO A 524 -14.80 -2.99 -26.23
C PRO A 524 -13.52 -3.29 -25.45
N ALA A 525 -12.55 -3.95 -26.10
CA ALA A 525 -11.25 -4.20 -25.49
C ALA A 525 -10.42 -2.91 -25.42
N ALA A 526 -10.43 -2.09 -26.48
CA ALA A 526 -9.74 -0.81 -26.51
C ALA A 526 -10.29 0.16 -25.45
N TYR A 527 -11.62 0.24 -25.30
CA TYR A 527 -12.25 1.07 -24.26
C TYR A 527 -11.82 0.69 -22.84
N PHE A 528 -11.53 -0.59 -22.57
CA PHE A 528 -11.08 -1.02 -21.26
C PHE A 528 -9.57 -0.88 -21.06
N TYR A 529 -8.77 -1.43 -21.97
CA TYR A 529 -7.31 -1.46 -21.80
C TYR A 529 -6.67 -0.09 -22.02
N ILE A 530 -7.32 0.80 -22.78
CA ILE A 530 -6.79 2.12 -23.12
C ILE A 530 -7.62 3.18 -22.38
N TYR A 531 -8.84 3.45 -22.83
CA TYR A 531 -9.61 4.62 -22.35
C TYR A 531 -9.85 4.62 -20.83
N TYR A 532 -10.26 3.49 -20.25
CA TYR A 532 -10.45 3.40 -18.81
C TYR A 532 -9.15 3.57 -18.02
N ASN A 533 -8.02 3.02 -18.49
CA ASN A 533 -6.73 3.21 -17.84
C ASN A 533 -6.24 4.66 -17.95
N ARG A 534 -6.51 5.35 -19.07
CA ARG A 534 -6.26 6.80 -19.20
C ARG A 534 -7.04 7.60 -18.17
N ILE A 535 -8.32 7.29 -17.97
CA ILE A 535 -9.14 7.91 -16.91
C ILE A 535 -8.50 7.68 -15.53
N ARG A 536 -8.07 6.45 -15.20
CA ARG A 536 -7.43 6.19 -13.90
C ARG A 536 -6.10 6.91 -13.70
N GLU A 537 -5.32 7.05 -14.76
CA GLU A 537 -4.08 7.82 -14.74
C GLU A 537 -4.35 9.29 -14.48
N LEU A 538 -5.35 9.88 -15.14
CA LEU A 538 -5.78 11.26 -14.92
C LEU A 538 -6.34 11.50 -13.51
N GLU A 539 -7.03 10.52 -12.93
CA GLU A 539 -7.49 10.58 -11.54
C GLU A 539 -6.29 10.69 -10.57
N THR A 540 -5.22 9.96 -10.87
CA THR A 540 -3.97 10.01 -10.09
C THR A 540 -3.24 11.34 -10.32
N PHE A 541 -3.22 11.82 -11.57
CA PHE A 541 -2.68 13.13 -11.92
C PHE A 541 -3.35 14.25 -11.14
N TYR A 542 -4.68 14.33 -11.09
CA TYR A 542 -5.38 15.38 -10.35
C TYR A 542 -5.10 15.36 -8.85
N LYS A 543 -5.04 14.18 -8.22
CA LYS A 543 -4.69 14.05 -6.80
C LYS A 543 -3.29 14.60 -6.50
N ASN A 544 -2.32 14.25 -7.34
CA ASN A 544 -0.94 14.70 -7.18
C ASN A 544 -0.82 16.21 -7.52
N PHE A 545 -1.50 16.66 -8.58
CA PHE A 545 -1.50 18.05 -9.02
C PHE A 545 -1.98 18.99 -7.91
N HIS A 546 -3.06 18.62 -7.20
CA HIS A 546 -3.58 19.39 -6.08
C HIS A 546 -2.53 19.53 -4.95
N GLN A 547 -1.98 18.41 -4.48
CA GLN A 547 -0.99 18.42 -3.40
C GLN A 547 0.25 19.25 -3.77
N GLU A 548 0.76 19.08 -4.98
CA GLU A 548 1.97 19.76 -5.43
C GLU A 548 1.75 21.25 -5.71
N SER A 549 0.52 21.65 -6.05
CA SER A 549 0.15 23.08 -6.14
C SER A 549 0.31 23.79 -4.80
N LEU A 550 -0.11 23.13 -3.71
CA LEU A 550 0.00 23.67 -2.36
C LEU A 550 1.46 23.75 -1.90
N GLU A 551 2.26 22.75 -2.24
CA GLU A 551 3.70 22.75 -1.94
C GLU A 551 4.44 23.84 -2.73
N HIS A 552 4.05 24.09 -3.99
CA HIS A 552 4.61 25.16 -4.81
C HIS A 552 4.38 26.57 -4.21
N LEU A 553 3.24 26.80 -3.56
CA LEU A 553 2.95 28.07 -2.88
C LEU A 553 3.61 28.25 -1.49
N ASN A 554 4.31 27.24 -0.99
CA ASN A 554 4.88 27.24 0.37
C ASN A 554 6.16 28.10 0.53
N VAL A 555 6.53 28.88 -0.50
CA VAL A 555 7.65 29.85 -0.49
C VAL A 555 7.39 31.01 0.49
N GLU A 556 6.12 31.28 0.79
CA GLU A 556 5.65 32.32 1.72
C GLU A 556 6.43 32.36 3.05
N ARG A 557 6.62 31.19 3.68
CA ARG A 557 7.29 31.08 5.00
C ARG A 557 8.71 31.63 5.00
N GLU A 558 9.40 31.58 3.86
CA GLU A 558 10.75 32.13 3.74
C GLU A 558 10.72 33.63 3.43
N LEU A 559 9.69 34.13 2.74
CA LEU A 559 9.46 35.57 2.55
C LEU A 559 9.22 36.28 3.90
N GLU A 560 8.45 35.68 4.81
CA GLU A 560 8.26 36.19 6.17
C GLU A 560 9.60 36.34 6.92
N ASN A 561 10.46 35.31 6.82
CA ASN A 561 11.77 35.30 7.47
C ASN A 561 12.70 36.42 6.97
N LEU A 562 12.60 36.78 5.69
CA LEU A 562 13.39 37.84 5.06
C LEU A 562 12.99 39.23 5.57
N LEU A 563 11.72 39.42 5.92
CA LEU A 563 11.22 40.66 6.50
C LEU A 563 11.62 40.81 7.97
N VAL A 564 11.64 39.71 8.73
CA VAL A 564 11.96 39.69 10.17
C VAL A 564 13.46 39.82 10.45
N THR A 565 14.34 39.26 9.62
CA THR A 565 15.80 39.23 9.88
C THR A 565 16.64 39.82 8.74
N LYS A 566 17.60 40.71 9.06
CA LYS A 566 18.59 41.19 8.08
C LYS A 566 19.51 40.03 7.67
N GLY A 567 19.44 39.58 6.41
CA GLY A 567 20.47 38.71 5.82
C GLY A 567 20.03 37.40 5.16
N LYS A 568 18.73 37.08 5.07
CA LYS A 568 18.24 35.79 4.53
C LYS A 568 17.86 35.78 3.04
N SER A 569 18.33 36.74 2.25
CA SER A 569 18.09 36.81 0.79
C SER A 569 18.45 35.52 0.06
N ASP A 570 19.55 34.87 0.47
CA ASP A 570 20.01 33.60 -0.08
C ASP A 570 19.06 32.43 0.25
N MET A 571 18.43 32.44 1.44
CA MET A 571 17.46 31.39 1.81
C MET A 571 16.16 31.50 1.00
N VAL A 572 15.70 32.72 0.72
CA VAL A 572 14.52 32.95 -0.12
C VAL A 572 14.79 32.57 -1.56
N ALA A 573 15.96 32.96 -2.11
CA ALA A 573 16.38 32.53 -3.44
C ALA A 573 16.42 31.00 -3.54
N LYS A 574 16.98 30.30 -2.54
CA LYS A 574 16.96 28.83 -2.46
C LYS A 574 15.56 28.24 -2.38
N ALA A 575 14.64 28.87 -1.65
CA ALA A 575 13.26 28.41 -1.54
C ALA A 575 12.48 28.59 -2.85
N ILE A 576 12.71 29.69 -3.56
CA ILE A 576 12.17 29.95 -4.90
C ILE A 576 12.73 28.95 -5.90
N GLU A 577 14.05 28.72 -5.91
CA GLU A 577 14.66 27.68 -6.74
C GLU A 577 14.10 26.30 -6.43
N LYS A 578 13.88 25.98 -5.14
CA LYS A 578 13.24 24.72 -4.74
C LYS A 578 11.84 24.60 -5.32
N ALA A 579 11.02 25.66 -5.25
CA ALA A 579 9.68 25.66 -5.84
C ALA A 579 9.69 25.48 -7.36
N LYS A 580 10.65 26.10 -8.07
CA LYS A 580 10.87 25.86 -9.51
C LYS A 580 11.28 24.42 -9.81
N ARG A 581 12.23 23.87 -9.04
CA ARG A 581 12.67 22.46 -9.19
C ARG A 581 11.53 21.48 -8.94
N THR A 582 10.70 21.71 -7.92
CA THR A 582 9.51 20.89 -7.65
C THR A 582 8.52 20.94 -8.82
N ASN A 583 8.26 22.11 -9.38
CA ASN A 583 7.37 22.27 -10.54
C ASN A 583 7.92 21.57 -11.79
N ASN A 584 9.22 21.71 -12.08
CA ASN A 584 9.85 21.01 -13.20
C ASN A 584 9.88 19.50 -13.00
N GLY A 585 10.15 19.04 -11.78
CA GLY A 585 10.09 17.63 -11.43
C GLY A 585 8.69 17.04 -11.58
N PHE A 586 7.64 17.81 -11.28
CA PHE A 586 6.25 17.40 -11.52
C PHE A 586 6.01 17.11 -13.00
N VAL A 587 6.29 18.09 -13.86
CA VAL A 587 6.04 18.00 -15.30
C VAL A 587 6.86 16.86 -15.91
N ALA A 588 8.16 16.78 -15.59
CA ALA A 588 9.06 15.73 -16.05
C ALA A 588 8.61 14.31 -15.68
N ARG A 589 7.96 14.13 -14.51
CA ARG A 589 7.39 12.82 -14.14
C ARG A 589 6.27 12.42 -15.12
N TYR A 590 5.36 13.34 -15.44
CA TYR A 590 4.24 13.03 -16.34
C TYR A 590 4.63 12.98 -17.82
N GLU A 591 5.63 13.77 -18.24
CA GLU A 591 6.26 13.66 -19.56
C GLU A 591 6.76 12.24 -19.84
N ASN A 592 7.33 11.58 -18.83
CA ASN A 592 7.85 10.21 -18.96
C ASN A 592 6.78 9.14 -18.68
N GLN A 593 5.94 9.37 -17.67
CA GLN A 593 4.97 8.38 -17.21
C GLN A 593 3.83 8.15 -18.22
N ILE A 594 3.36 9.20 -18.90
CA ILE A 594 2.23 9.11 -19.83
C ILE A 594 2.57 8.24 -21.06
N PRO A 595 3.69 8.45 -21.78
CA PRO A 595 4.11 7.58 -22.88
C PRO A 595 4.33 6.13 -22.43
N GLU A 596 4.99 5.90 -21.30
CA GLU A 596 5.30 4.55 -20.80
C GLU A 596 4.03 3.79 -20.38
N ASN A 597 3.10 4.45 -19.69
CA ASN A 597 1.83 3.85 -19.34
C ASN A 597 0.97 3.58 -20.58
N LEU A 598 0.98 4.50 -21.56
CA LEU A 598 0.29 4.29 -22.84
C LEU A 598 0.88 3.07 -23.58
N LYS A 599 2.21 2.96 -23.64
CA LYS A 599 2.90 1.80 -24.22
C LYS A 599 2.46 0.51 -23.55
N LYS A 600 2.46 0.46 -22.21
CA LYS A 600 2.03 -0.69 -21.42
C LYS A 600 0.56 -1.07 -21.69
N ASP A 601 -0.32 -0.07 -21.77
CA ASP A 601 -1.74 -0.25 -22.06
C ASP A 601 -1.98 -0.79 -23.48
N ILE A 602 -1.23 -0.28 -24.46
CA ILE A 602 -1.27 -0.77 -25.84
C ILE A 602 -0.74 -2.21 -25.91
N VAL A 603 0.36 -2.54 -25.22
CA VAL A 603 0.88 -3.92 -25.16
C VAL A 603 -0.16 -4.88 -24.56
N ALA A 604 -0.82 -4.47 -23.48
CA ALA A 604 -1.89 -5.27 -22.87
C ALA A 604 -3.10 -5.44 -23.80
N TYR A 605 -3.48 -4.39 -24.53
CA TYR A 605 -4.52 -4.42 -25.54
C TYR A 605 -4.16 -5.37 -26.69
N LEU A 606 -2.94 -5.27 -27.23
CA LEU A 606 -2.42 -6.13 -28.30
C LEU A 606 -2.42 -7.60 -27.90
N ALA A 607 -1.88 -7.91 -26.71
CA ALA A 607 -1.88 -9.27 -26.18
C ALA A 607 -3.31 -9.82 -25.99
N SER A 608 -4.25 -8.96 -25.62
CA SER A 608 -5.66 -9.34 -25.46
C SER A 608 -6.33 -9.64 -26.80
N ILE A 609 -6.18 -8.77 -27.82
CA ILE A 609 -6.86 -8.96 -29.11
C ILE A 609 -6.25 -10.10 -29.93
N GLN A 610 -4.92 -10.31 -29.83
CA GLN A 610 -4.22 -11.43 -30.48
C GLN A 610 -4.45 -12.77 -29.78
N SER A 611 -5.13 -12.79 -28.63
CA SER A 611 -5.46 -14.02 -27.93
C SER A 611 -6.72 -14.70 -28.50
N PRO A 612 -6.70 -16.04 -28.68
CA PRO A 612 -7.91 -16.80 -29.03
C PRO A 612 -9.04 -16.71 -28.00
N GLN A 613 -8.77 -16.16 -26.80
CA GLN A 613 -9.75 -15.98 -25.71
C GLN A 613 -10.19 -14.52 -25.51
N SER A 614 -9.84 -13.61 -26.41
CA SER A 614 -10.15 -12.17 -26.36
C SER A 614 -11.60 -11.85 -25.93
N ASN A 615 -12.57 -12.56 -26.49
CA ASN A 615 -13.99 -12.34 -26.18
C ASN A 615 -14.44 -12.84 -24.79
N ILE A 616 -13.72 -13.79 -24.20
CA ILE A 616 -13.99 -14.27 -22.84
C ILE A 616 -13.43 -13.26 -21.83
N LEU A 617 -12.28 -12.68 -22.14
CA LEU A 617 -11.69 -11.58 -21.37
C LEU A 617 -12.58 -10.34 -21.42
N SER A 618 -13.20 -10.05 -22.58
CA SER A 618 -14.07 -8.88 -22.74
C SER A 618 -15.44 -8.95 -22.03
N ARG A 619 -15.87 -10.13 -21.56
CA ARG A 619 -17.15 -10.30 -20.84
C ARG A 619 -17.20 -9.61 -19.48
N ARG A 620 -16.05 -9.42 -18.82
CA ARG A 620 -15.96 -8.73 -17.52
C ARG A 620 -15.96 -7.20 -17.64
N LEU A 621 -15.87 -6.67 -18.86
CA LEU A 621 -15.63 -5.23 -19.09
C LEU A 621 -16.90 -4.37 -18.96
N GLY A 622 -18.09 -4.96 -19.11
CA GLY A 622 -19.36 -4.23 -19.02
C GLY A 622 -19.67 -3.66 -17.63
N SER A 623 -19.08 -4.21 -16.56
CA SER A 623 -19.21 -3.64 -15.20
C SER A 623 -18.25 -2.47 -14.95
N VAL A 624 -17.21 -2.33 -15.77
CA VAL A 624 -16.16 -1.31 -15.61
C VAL A 624 -16.60 0.02 -16.22
N SER A 625 -17.37 0.01 -17.30
CA SER A 625 -17.90 1.24 -17.92
C SER A 625 -18.90 2.02 -17.04
N ARG A 626 -19.49 1.40 -16.01
CA ARG A 626 -20.31 2.11 -15.02
C ARG A 626 -19.48 2.89 -13.99
N LYS A 627 -18.20 2.53 -13.81
CA LYS A 627 -17.31 3.21 -12.87
C LYS A 627 -16.64 4.44 -13.51
N SER A 628 -16.41 4.42 -14.83
CA SER A 628 -15.82 5.55 -15.54
C SER A 628 -16.70 6.80 -15.52
N SER A 629 -18.03 6.68 -15.51
CA SER A 629 -18.92 7.85 -15.47
C SER A 629 -18.84 8.64 -14.17
N ALA A 630 -18.59 7.97 -13.04
CA ALA A 630 -18.41 8.66 -11.75
C ALA A 630 -17.09 9.44 -11.73
N ILE A 631 -16.01 8.84 -12.21
CA ILE A 631 -14.68 9.49 -12.27
C ILE A 631 -14.70 10.69 -13.23
N LEU A 632 -15.41 10.58 -14.37
CA LEU A 632 -15.53 11.70 -15.30
C LEU A 632 -16.28 12.90 -14.70
N LEU A 633 -17.28 12.68 -13.84
CA LEU A 633 -17.93 13.76 -13.11
C LEU A 633 -16.97 14.44 -12.12
N GLU A 634 -16.14 13.66 -11.43
CA GLU A 634 -15.10 14.21 -10.56
C GLU A 634 -14.10 15.09 -11.34
N PHE A 635 -13.84 14.79 -12.62
CA PHE A 635 -12.94 15.60 -13.46
C PHE A 635 -13.54 16.95 -13.85
N ASP A 636 -14.85 17.01 -14.06
CA ASP A 636 -15.54 18.26 -14.33
C ASP A 636 -15.62 19.14 -13.07
N GLU A 637 -15.71 18.54 -11.88
CA GLU A 637 -15.78 19.25 -10.58
C GLU A 637 -14.39 19.70 -10.08
N PHE A 638 -13.35 18.91 -10.32
CA PHE A 638 -12.01 19.13 -9.75
C PHE A 638 -11.44 20.54 -9.98
N PRO A 639 -11.46 21.14 -11.20
CA PRO A 639 -10.85 22.44 -11.42
C PRO A 639 -11.45 23.56 -10.56
N ALA A 640 -12.76 23.50 -10.29
CA ALA A 640 -13.44 24.47 -9.43
C ALA A 640 -13.07 24.29 -7.96
N VAL A 641 -13.01 23.04 -7.48
CA VAL A 641 -12.57 22.71 -6.12
C VAL A 641 -11.12 23.14 -5.90
N TRP A 642 -10.23 22.78 -6.82
CA TRP A 642 -8.83 23.17 -6.80
C TRP A 642 -8.66 24.69 -6.80
N LYS A 643 -9.41 25.42 -7.63
CA LYS A 643 -9.41 26.89 -7.64
C LYS A 643 -9.72 27.46 -6.28
N ALA A 644 -10.82 27.00 -5.65
CA ALA A 644 -11.26 27.51 -4.36
C ALA A 644 -10.19 27.30 -3.29
N ASP A 645 -9.56 26.13 -3.27
CA ASP A 645 -8.49 25.83 -2.30
C ASP A 645 -7.24 26.69 -2.53
N MET A 646 -6.84 26.89 -3.79
CA MET A 646 -5.71 27.75 -4.14
C MET A 646 -5.99 29.22 -3.84
N GLU A 647 -7.19 29.73 -4.14
CA GLU A 647 -7.61 31.08 -3.78
C GLU A 647 -7.62 31.28 -2.27
N ASN A 648 -8.06 30.28 -1.49
CA ASN A 648 -8.02 30.33 -0.03
C ASN A 648 -6.58 30.41 0.49
N GLN A 649 -5.64 29.63 -0.05
CA GLN A 649 -4.23 29.74 0.32
C GLN A 649 -3.64 31.10 -0.06
N LEU A 650 -3.92 31.60 -1.27
CA LEU A 650 -3.44 32.92 -1.71
C LEU A 650 -4.06 34.07 -0.90
N ASN A 651 -5.32 33.94 -0.48
CA ASN A 651 -5.95 34.92 0.42
C ASN A 651 -5.27 34.94 1.78
N ARG A 652 -4.88 33.77 2.32
CA ARG A 652 -4.10 33.70 3.55
C ARG A 652 -2.75 34.40 3.36
N ILE A 653 -2.02 34.04 2.30
CA ILE A 653 -0.74 34.66 1.93
C ILE A 653 -0.86 36.18 1.85
N TRP A 654 -1.88 36.66 1.15
CA TRP A 654 -2.11 38.08 0.97
C TRP A 654 -2.40 38.79 2.31
N MET A 655 -3.20 38.18 3.19
CA MET A 655 -3.49 38.74 4.52
C MET A 655 -2.23 38.88 5.38
N ASP A 656 -1.38 37.86 5.36
CA ASP A 656 -0.11 37.86 6.10
C ASP A 656 0.83 38.95 5.56
N LEU A 657 0.93 39.09 4.23
CA LEU A 657 1.70 40.16 3.59
C LEU A 657 1.18 41.57 3.90
N VAL A 658 -0.14 41.77 3.89
CA VAL A 658 -0.78 43.06 4.24
C VAL A 658 -0.48 43.43 5.69
N TYR A 659 -0.62 42.47 6.61
CA TYR A 659 -0.28 42.66 8.02
C TYR A 659 1.20 43.08 8.18
N MET A 660 2.11 42.41 7.45
CA MET A 660 3.54 42.76 7.46
C MET A 660 3.83 44.15 6.90
N ASN A 661 3.19 44.53 5.79
CA ASN A 661 3.32 45.85 5.19
C ASN A 661 2.90 46.93 6.19
N LEU A 662 1.75 46.76 6.83
CA LEU A 662 1.23 47.69 7.83
C LEU A 662 2.16 47.81 9.04
N LYS A 663 2.67 46.68 9.54
CA LYS A 663 3.65 46.64 10.64
C LYS A 663 4.93 47.42 10.31
N GLU A 664 5.50 47.24 9.11
CA GLU A 664 6.71 47.97 8.71
C GLU A 664 6.44 49.47 8.49
N ARG A 665 5.29 49.85 7.91
CA ARG A 665 4.88 51.27 7.79
C ARG A 665 4.76 51.95 9.16
N VAL A 666 4.12 51.31 10.13
CA VAL A 666 4.00 51.81 11.51
C VAL A 666 5.38 51.97 12.15
N LYS A 667 6.27 50.99 11.97
CA LYS A 667 7.64 51.04 12.50
C LYS A 667 8.46 52.19 11.92
N VAL A 668 8.38 52.44 10.60
CA VAL A 668 9.02 53.59 9.95
C VAL A 668 8.44 54.90 10.49
N SER A 669 7.12 54.99 10.64
CA SER A 669 6.45 56.17 11.22
C SER A 669 6.89 56.46 12.66
N LEU A 670 6.91 55.44 13.53
CA LEU A 670 7.39 55.55 14.91
C LEU A 670 8.86 55.95 14.99
N SER A 671 9.70 55.43 14.10
CA SER A 671 11.12 55.77 14.04
C SER A 671 11.33 57.24 13.65
N ARG A 672 10.54 57.74 12.68
CA ARG A 672 10.53 59.17 12.31
C ARG A 672 10.04 60.06 13.45
N MET A 673 8.96 59.68 14.14
CA MET A 673 8.47 60.41 15.31
C MET A 673 9.50 60.45 16.43
N THR A 674 10.16 59.33 16.72
CA THR A 674 11.20 59.23 17.76
C THR A 674 12.42 60.08 17.40
N ALA A 675 12.85 60.08 16.13
CA ALA A 675 13.93 60.92 15.66
C ALA A 675 13.59 62.42 15.77
N ASN A 676 12.34 62.80 15.45
CA ASN A 676 11.85 64.18 15.60
C ASN A 676 11.73 64.63 17.06
N ILE A 677 11.44 63.70 17.99
CA ILE A 677 11.43 64.01 19.43
C ILE A 677 12.88 64.22 19.90
N LYS A 678 13.79 63.30 19.53
CA LYS A 678 15.22 63.38 19.87
C LYS A 678 15.94 64.60 19.29
N SER A 679 15.46 65.17 18.19
CA SER A 679 16.05 66.40 17.62
C SER A 679 15.52 67.69 18.26
N LYS A 680 14.44 67.60 19.06
CA LYS A 680 13.83 68.73 19.77
C LYS A 680 14.18 68.79 21.27
N THR A 681 14.65 67.67 21.83
CA THR A 681 15.27 67.58 23.18
C THR A 681 16.78 67.67 23.05
#